data_AF-A0A7W2RCS6-F1
#
_entry.id   AF-A0A7W2RCS6-F1
#
_cell.length_a   1.000
_cell.length_b   1.000
_cell.length_c   1.000
_cell.angle_alpha   90.00
_cell.angle_beta   90.00
_cell.angle_gamma   90.00
#
_symmetry.space_group_name_H-M   'P 1'
#
loop_
_entity.id
_entity.type
_entity.pdbx_description
1 polymer ?
#
loop_
_entity_poly.entity_id
_entity_poly.type
_entity_poly.pdbx_seq_one_letter_code
_entity_poly.pdbx_strand_id
1 'polypeptide(L)'
;MTKLQHIGTLAYVKNSITLYIDSDFAASTVYTKMFLTLQSQASAAGIALKKIALSSHCDDQPSMLVACQNTEHAEQLIKRFNLNIQQVFWLQEHPQLTTQTQLPKNHWFIDWSNEQALLPILSLLARNNEIYSTQQHSEQKFNLLTECLGELVVTLSTEGKITELNPALSAVLGDSSASAIGKDLLSCIKIPSDTAKNRLQNILSDLEPTGAMTRLPPFPIQLENTVIIVDGFVGSLRHQDNILIMRQVATWQRQKWEEQQTAHIEPVTLLLINPDDFAKFNQQHGGKLADQVLDEIMLSLTNLLRTADFVSRYSGVVFAAHLPETNEKHGQVLAARVRQMLVNKSFTQKKLKLNFSFGIATLDAEEQLEEQSPLKLFRRANTALQAARSIGGDKLVAWEPQFDANIIANLDHISGKFSDVPRDDFRLLSLQWDLIRLIGTTHSLQVFSKQICQMLTAGMQCEYVGLYLVKNQALILSSCSTSKQNMDVESLQNWVSTNIQLASLNNLRGKPLKPFAESCQAIIVPLFTRNQCLGMILLRWPLSEQKNAEKYSTQLQQVSPNLAAAIDRIVILENDQRKTVIAQSSMGDQHELLFESAAMRTVMQEVQLVAPTDASVLITGESGTGKELIARQIHNYSSLRVKPFITVDCSTIVENLIESELFGHRKGAFTGATNDQPGLIAQADGGTLFLDEIGELPLDIQSKLLRFVQEKTYVAVGDQRVRKVDVRLVLATNRNLLDEVAMGRFRSDLYYRINGFTVNLPPLHQRGDDALLLCRHFLAKFSQQYKKEIIDFTPAAINILQGHSWPGNIRELRNAIMRAVILCERKLIDSPHLDLQEQGYIKASAAHVLSSEHEAFTDETKVNIAQFSDISILLSQLVTIALQQTRLFPASAWLELRWLTVCLAKWGSLYQVALQLDQSESTLRRRFAKLNGLDLKLSQLDELAIKCDIILGQLLTGNTNTLLWSKIEMTLHQIVIKKEISQQKKAQLLNVTQPTLRKILQQLLIS
;
A
#
# COMPACT_ATOMS: atom_id res chain seq x y z
N MET A 1 9.48 28.95 38.37
CA MET A 1 9.10 29.97 37.36
C MET A 1 9.76 31.34 37.53
N THR A 2 10.34 31.70 38.69
CA THR A 2 10.98 33.03 38.90
C THR A 2 12.49 33.12 38.61
N LYS A 3 13.15 32.06 38.14
CA LYS A 3 14.57 32.08 37.72
C LYS A 3 14.80 32.31 36.21
N LEU A 4 13.73 32.45 35.41
CA LEU A 4 13.81 32.57 33.94
C LEU A 4 13.85 34.03 33.41
N GLN A 5 13.87 35.04 34.29
CA GLN A 5 13.74 36.45 33.88
C GLN A 5 15.05 37.21 33.61
N HIS A 6 16.23 36.58 33.72
CA HIS A 6 17.51 37.25 33.41
C HIS A 6 18.19 36.78 32.12
N ILE A 7 17.49 36.08 31.23
CA ILE A 7 18.04 35.68 29.92
C ILE A 7 17.91 36.87 28.94
N GLY A 8 18.69 37.92 29.22
CA GLY A 8 18.94 39.02 28.30
C GLY A 8 20.19 38.72 27.47
N THR A 9 19.99 38.46 26.18
CA THR A 9 20.91 38.85 25.10
C THR A 9 22.42 38.62 25.34
N LEU A 10 22.88 37.38 25.25
CA LEU A 10 24.26 37.10 24.83
C LEU A 10 24.21 36.34 23.52
N ALA A 11 24.19 37.09 22.42
CA ALA A 11 24.42 36.54 21.09
C ALA A 11 25.77 35.81 21.09
N TYR A 12 25.72 34.49 20.90
CA TYR A 12 26.88 33.62 20.76
C TYR A 12 27.62 34.03 19.46
N VAL A 13 28.85 34.52 19.60
CA VAL A 13 29.72 34.85 18.48
C VAL A 13 30.86 33.84 18.52
N LYS A 14 30.94 32.98 17.51
CA LYS A 14 32.05 32.03 17.32
C LYS A 14 33.37 32.82 17.29
N ASN A 15 34.40 32.30 17.97
CA ASN A 15 35.75 32.86 17.95
C ASN A 15 35.85 34.29 18.53
N SER A 16 35.47 34.49 19.81
CA SER A 16 35.53 35.81 20.46
C SER A 16 36.34 35.83 21.76
N ILE A 17 37.06 36.92 22.00
CA ILE A 17 37.81 37.18 23.24
C ILE A 17 37.23 38.42 23.93
N THR A 18 37.09 38.34 25.26
CA THR A 18 36.68 39.46 26.08
C THR A 18 37.91 40.14 26.67
N LEU A 19 38.06 41.43 26.38
CA LEU A 19 39.03 42.30 27.03
C LEU A 19 38.35 43.01 28.22
N TYR A 20 38.85 42.72 29.41
CA TYR A 20 38.42 43.31 30.67
C TYR A 20 39.19 44.57 30.97
N ILE A 21 38.48 45.64 31.29
CA ILE A 21 39.05 46.98 31.39
C ILE A 21 38.56 47.64 32.66
N ASP A 22 39.49 48.24 33.39
CA ASP A 22 39.15 49.12 34.49
C ASP A 22 38.62 50.47 33.97
N SER A 23 37.55 50.97 34.58
CA SER A 23 36.89 52.21 34.14
C SER A 23 37.84 53.41 34.16
N ASP A 24 38.78 53.40 35.12
CA ASP A 24 39.71 54.50 35.33
C ASP A 24 40.83 54.48 34.26
N PHE A 25 41.19 53.30 33.76
CA PHE A 25 42.21 53.13 32.70
C PHE A 25 41.68 53.28 31.28
N ALA A 26 40.36 53.11 31.08
CA ALA A 26 39.70 53.21 29.77
C ALA A 26 39.85 54.59 29.09
N ALA A 27 40.14 55.65 29.85
CA ALA A 27 40.32 57.01 29.36
C ALA A 27 41.77 57.34 28.93
N SER A 28 42.72 56.41 29.09
CA SER A 28 44.13 56.68 28.80
C SER A 28 44.47 56.59 27.29
N THR A 29 45.43 57.39 26.86
CA THR A 29 45.99 57.33 25.49
C THR A 29 46.70 56.00 25.22
N VAL A 30 47.34 55.43 26.25
CA VAL A 30 48.00 54.11 26.22
C VAL A 30 46.98 53.01 25.94
N TYR A 31 45.84 53.01 26.64
CA TYR A 31 44.74 52.07 26.40
C TYR A 31 44.20 52.18 24.96
N THR A 32 44.06 53.39 24.43
CA THR A 32 43.53 53.63 23.08
C THR A 32 44.45 53.03 22.01
N LYS A 33 45.76 53.22 22.16
CA LYS A 33 46.78 52.63 21.28
C LYS A 33 46.80 51.10 21.38
N MET A 34 46.82 50.57 22.60
CA MET A 34 46.75 49.12 22.87
C MET A 34 45.50 48.47 22.25
N PHE A 35 44.34 49.08 22.42
CA PHE A 35 43.07 48.56 21.91
C PHE A 35 43.05 48.50 20.37
N LEU A 36 43.55 49.53 19.69
CA LEU A 36 43.64 49.55 18.23
C LEU A 36 44.59 48.46 17.70
N THR A 37 45.74 48.25 18.34
CA THR A 37 46.67 47.17 17.99
C THR A 37 46.03 45.79 18.20
N LEU A 38 45.39 45.57 19.34
CA LEU A 38 44.66 44.33 19.64
C LEU A 38 43.52 44.08 18.65
N GLN A 39 42.75 45.11 18.30
CA GLN A 39 41.63 44.99 17.36
C GLN A 39 42.12 44.64 15.95
N SER A 40 43.23 45.23 15.50
CA SER A 40 43.86 44.91 14.22
C SER A 40 44.34 43.45 14.17
N GLN A 41 45.07 43.02 15.19
CA GLN A 41 45.62 41.66 15.28
C GLN A 41 44.52 40.59 15.44
N ALA A 42 43.50 40.87 16.27
CA ALA A 42 42.35 40.00 16.42
C ALA A 42 41.56 39.87 15.11
N SER A 43 41.36 40.98 14.38
CA SER A 43 40.70 40.99 13.07
C SER A 43 41.49 40.16 12.04
N ALA A 44 42.82 40.29 12.00
CA ALA A 44 43.69 39.49 11.13
C ALA A 44 43.60 37.98 11.42
N ALA A 45 43.34 37.61 12.68
CA ALA A 45 43.11 36.22 13.10
C ALA A 45 41.65 35.75 12.95
N GLY A 46 40.73 36.61 12.51
CA GLY A 46 39.30 36.30 12.46
C GLY A 46 38.65 36.16 13.84
N ILE A 47 39.20 36.80 14.88
CA ILE A 47 38.74 36.77 16.27
C ILE A 47 37.96 38.06 16.60
N ALA A 48 36.74 37.93 17.10
CA ALA A 48 35.93 39.07 17.54
C ALA A 48 36.33 39.54 18.94
N LEU A 49 36.72 40.81 19.08
CA LEU A 49 37.08 41.40 20.37
C LEU A 49 35.85 42.06 21.02
N LYS A 50 35.50 41.64 22.24
CA LYS A 50 34.45 42.27 23.07
C LYS A 50 35.08 43.03 24.23
N LYS A 51 34.53 44.20 24.56
CA LYS A 51 34.98 45.04 25.68
C LYS A 51 33.98 44.94 26.83
N ILE A 52 34.45 44.61 28.04
CA ILE A 52 33.65 44.56 29.25
C ILE A 52 34.38 45.29 30.38
N ALA A 53 33.65 46.04 31.21
CA ALA A 53 34.20 46.67 32.40
C ALA A 53 34.42 45.64 33.52
N LEU A 54 35.54 45.73 34.24
CA LEU A 54 35.79 44.89 35.42
C LEU A 54 34.72 45.13 36.49
N SER A 55 34.15 44.04 37.01
CA SER A 55 33.11 44.06 38.05
C SER A 55 33.36 42.96 39.07
N SER A 56 32.75 43.06 40.26
CA SER A 56 32.93 42.12 41.37
C SER A 56 32.38 40.70 41.13
N HIS A 57 31.74 40.44 39.99
CA HIS A 57 31.10 39.16 39.64
C HIS A 57 31.78 38.47 38.43
N CYS A 58 33.11 38.55 38.32
CA CYS A 58 33.85 37.91 37.22
C CYS A 58 34.10 36.40 37.39
N ASP A 59 33.41 35.72 38.32
CA ASP A 59 33.73 34.34 38.75
C ASP A 59 33.53 33.25 37.67
N ASP A 60 32.86 33.54 36.56
CA ASP A 60 32.42 32.50 35.60
C ASP A 60 33.40 32.18 34.45
N GLN A 61 34.52 32.89 34.29
CA GLN A 61 35.47 32.69 33.18
C GLN A 61 36.78 32.00 33.62
N PRO A 62 37.29 31.01 32.87
CA PRO A 62 38.47 30.23 33.28
C PRO A 62 39.78 31.01 33.08
N SER A 63 39.82 31.88 32.07
CA SER A 63 40.98 32.72 31.74
C SER A 63 40.54 34.12 31.34
N MET A 64 41.09 35.15 31.97
CA MET A 64 40.75 36.54 31.70
C MET A 64 41.90 37.29 31.02
N LEU A 65 41.56 38.12 30.05
CA LEU A 65 42.48 39.07 29.43
C LEU A 65 42.18 40.46 29.98
N VAL A 66 43.10 41.02 30.77
CA VAL A 66 42.90 42.29 31.47
C VAL A 66 43.89 43.34 31.00
N ALA A 67 43.41 44.52 30.67
CA ALA A 67 44.25 45.67 30.37
C ALA A 67 44.77 46.33 31.65
N CYS A 68 46.09 46.50 31.77
CA CYS A 68 46.71 47.23 32.88
C CYS A 68 47.74 48.25 32.41
N GLN A 69 47.98 49.27 33.24
CA GLN A 69 48.93 50.33 32.95
C GLN A 69 50.36 49.94 33.33
N ASN A 70 50.50 49.31 34.50
CA ASN A 70 51.75 48.88 35.09
C ASN A 70 51.48 47.73 36.08
N THR A 71 52.54 47.15 36.62
CA THR A 71 52.48 46.02 37.57
C THR A 71 51.74 46.38 38.87
N GLU A 72 51.90 47.61 39.37
CA GLU A 72 51.20 48.09 40.57
C GLU A 72 49.68 48.20 40.35
N HIS A 73 49.25 48.66 39.17
CA HIS A 73 47.84 48.69 38.79
C HIS A 73 47.24 47.28 38.72
N ALA A 74 47.98 46.29 38.22
CA ALA A 74 47.53 44.89 38.24
C ALA A 74 47.32 44.36 39.67
N GLU A 75 48.24 44.64 40.60
CA GLU A 75 48.11 44.22 42.02
C GLU A 75 46.89 44.86 42.72
N GLN A 76 46.61 46.14 42.43
CA GLN A 76 45.42 46.81 42.94
C GLN A 76 44.13 46.16 42.42
N LEU A 77 44.09 45.81 41.13
CA LEU A 77 42.95 45.13 40.53
C LEU A 77 42.76 43.71 41.08
N ILE A 78 43.84 42.96 41.34
CA ILE A 78 43.78 41.63 41.98
C ILE A 78 43.09 41.72 43.35
N LYS A 79 43.47 42.70 44.18
CA LYS A 79 42.88 42.89 45.52
C LYS A 79 41.45 43.41 45.44
N ARG A 80 41.18 44.38 44.55
CA ARG A 80 39.88 45.05 44.41
C ARG A 80 38.78 44.13 43.88
N PHE A 81 39.13 43.21 42.97
CA PHE A 81 38.18 42.32 42.31
C PHE A 81 38.35 40.84 42.70
N ASN A 82 39.19 40.55 43.70
CA ASN A 82 39.44 39.21 44.26
C ASN A 82 39.88 38.15 43.23
N LEU A 83 40.83 38.51 42.36
CA LEU A 83 41.23 37.68 41.20
C LEU A 83 42.21 36.53 41.51
N ASN A 84 42.30 36.08 42.78
CA ASN A 84 43.38 35.19 43.23
C ASN A 84 43.30 33.74 42.74
N ILE A 85 42.12 33.30 42.27
CA ILE A 85 41.82 31.89 41.96
C ILE A 85 41.81 31.63 40.44
N GLN A 86 41.71 32.69 39.62
CA GLN A 86 41.51 32.59 38.17
C GLN A 86 42.82 32.73 37.39
N GLN A 87 42.81 32.23 36.15
CA GLN A 87 43.91 32.44 35.22
C GLN A 87 43.82 33.85 34.64
N VAL A 88 44.82 34.73 34.83
CA VAL A 88 44.75 36.11 34.32
C VAL A 88 45.96 36.48 33.48
N PHE A 89 45.68 37.01 32.29
CA PHE A 89 46.65 37.53 31.35
C PHE A 89 46.58 39.06 31.34
N TRP A 90 47.64 39.71 31.81
CA TRP A 90 47.75 41.15 31.96
C TRP A 90 48.42 41.76 30.73
N LEU A 91 47.72 42.63 30.00
CA LEU A 91 48.27 43.35 28.86
C LEU A 91 48.94 44.64 29.33
N GLN A 92 50.24 44.76 29.07
CA GLN A 92 51.06 45.94 29.41
C GLN A 92 52.05 46.27 28.28
N GLU A 93 52.40 47.56 28.12
CA GLU A 93 53.46 47.99 27.18
C GLU A 93 54.81 47.77 27.86
N HIS A 94 55.70 46.95 27.29
CA HIS A 94 57.03 46.67 27.82
C HIS A 94 57.06 46.26 29.31
N PRO A 95 56.59 45.06 29.67
CA PRO A 95 56.66 44.58 31.05
C PRO A 95 58.11 44.50 31.50
N GLN A 96 58.50 45.35 32.45
CA GLN A 96 59.80 45.26 33.09
C GLN A 96 59.85 43.97 33.90
N LEU A 97 60.85 43.11 33.65
CA LEU A 97 61.18 41.96 34.49
C LEU A 97 61.83 42.45 35.80
N THR A 98 61.12 43.26 36.57
CA THR A 98 61.57 43.73 37.89
C THR A 98 61.15 42.73 38.95
N THR A 99 62.18 42.08 39.52
CA THR A 99 62.24 41.41 40.82
C THR A 99 60.94 41.27 41.63
N GLN A 100 60.43 40.05 41.68
CA GLN A 100 59.71 39.44 42.82
C GLN A 100 58.77 40.36 43.63
N THR A 101 57.64 40.76 43.07
CA THR A 101 56.39 40.68 43.84
C THR A 101 55.62 39.46 43.33
N GLN A 102 55.29 38.56 44.25
CA GLN A 102 54.66 37.27 43.97
C GLN A 102 53.28 37.49 43.35
N LEU A 103 53.21 37.50 42.01
CA LEU A 103 51.93 37.28 41.35
C LEU A 103 51.38 35.91 41.79
N PRO A 104 50.05 35.80 41.96
CA PRO A 104 49.44 34.51 42.25
C PRO A 104 49.81 33.49 41.16
N LYS A 105 49.83 32.20 41.51
CA LYS A 105 50.40 31.10 40.69
C LYS A 105 49.84 30.92 39.26
N ASN A 106 48.84 31.72 38.85
CA ASN A 106 48.14 31.63 37.56
C ASN A 106 48.03 32.98 36.83
N HIS A 107 48.93 33.94 37.05
CA HIS A 107 48.92 35.24 36.36
C HIS A 107 50.18 35.45 35.50
N TRP A 108 49.99 35.94 34.27
CA TRP A 108 51.09 36.23 33.33
C TRP A 108 50.94 37.63 32.72
N PHE A 109 52.06 38.32 32.49
CA PHE A 109 52.09 39.55 31.70
C PHE A 109 52.34 39.25 30.23
N ILE A 110 51.62 39.94 29.36
CA ILE A 110 51.75 39.90 27.91
C ILE A 110 52.12 41.30 27.44
N ASP A 111 53.23 41.38 26.70
CA ASP A 111 53.59 42.61 26.01
C ASP A 111 52.73 42.78 24.76
N TRP A 112 51.82 43.75 24.77
CA TRP A 112 50.95 44.01 23.62
C TRP A 112 51.69 44.71 22.47
N SER A 113 52.88 45.27 22.71
CA SER A 113 53.70 45.89 21.66
C SER A 113 54.47 44.86 20.82
N ASN A 114 54.59 43.62 21.29
CA ASN A 114 55.25 42.53 20.57
C ASN A 114 54.24 41.73 19.74
N GLU A 115 54.07 42.13 18.48
CA GLU A 115 53.09 41.54 17.56
C GLU A 115 53.32 40.03 17.30
N GLN A 116 54.58 39.55 17.34
CA GLN A 116 54.90 38.14 17.09
C GLN A 116 54.45 37.21 18.23
N ALA A 117 54.43 37.71 19.47
CA ALA A 117 54.02 36.94 20.65
C ALA A 117 52.51 37.04 20.92
N LEU A 118 51.89 38.14 20.52
CA LEU A 118 50.49 38.42 20.81
C LEU A 118 49.54 37.51 20.02
N LEU A 119 49.80 37.29 18.73
CA LEU A 119 48.92 36.52 17.85
C LEU A 119 48.73 35.06 18.31
N PRO A 120 49.77 34.27 18.64
CA PRO A 120 49.60 32.90 19.15
C PRO A 120 48.82 32.83 20.46
N ILE A 121 49.00 33.82 21.35
CA ILE A 121 48.33 33.84 22.65
C ILE A 121 46.84 34.17 22.46
N LEU A 122 46.50 35.12 21.59
CA LEU A 122 45.11 35.41 21.25
C LEU A 122 44.42 34.19 20.63
N SER A 123 45.08 33.49 19.70
CA SER A 123 44.52 32.25 19.13
C SER A 123 44.31 31.14 20.18
N LEU A 124 45.24 31.01 21.14
CA LEU A 124 45.12 30.03 22.23
C LEU A 124 43.98 30.40 23.21
N LEU A 125 43.84 31.68 23.55
CA LEU A 125 42.76 32.18 24.41
C LEU A 125 41.40 32.06 23.74
N ALA A 126 41.29 32.39 22.44
CA ALA A 126 40.06 32.22 21.68
C ALA A 126 39.63 30.74 21.66
N ARG A 127 40.59 29.82 21.43
CA ARG A 127 40.35 28.38 21.44
C ARG A 127 39.92 27.87 22.82
N ASN A 128 40.55 28.32 23.89
CA ASN A 128 40.18 27.94 25.27
C ASN A 128 38.80 28.48 25.66
N ASN A 129 38.46 29.72 25.27
CA ASN A 129 37.12 30.28 25.48
C ASN A 129 36.04 29.57 24.66
N GLU A 130 36.36 29.14 23.44
CA GLU A 130 35.45 28.32 22.63
C GLU A 130 35.20 26.96 23.30
N ILE A 131 36.25 26.30 23.78
CA ILE A 131 36.13 25.03 24.52
C ILE A 131 35.29 25.22 25.79
N TYR A 132 35.57 26.23 26.61
CA TYR A 132 34.88 26.46 27.88
C TYR A 132 33.43 26.91 27.69
N SER A 133 33.15 27.80 26.75
CA SER A 133 31.77 28.23 26.45
C SER A 133 30.91 27.09 25.88
N THR A 134 31.51 26.23 25.06
CA THR A 134 30.85 25.00 24.58
C THR A 134 30.59 24.03 25.73
N GLN A 135 31.50 23.91 26.68
CA GLN A 135 31.34 23.10 27.90
C GLN A 135 30.24 23.63 28.83
N GLN A 136 30.23 24.93 29.16
CA GLN A 136 29.17 25.52 29.99
C GLN A 136 27.80 25.47 29.31
N HIS A 137 27.73 25.70 28.00
CA HIS A 137 26.48 25.59 27.26
C HIS A 137 25.95 24.15 27.25
N SER A 138 26.84 23.16 27.19
CA SER A 138 26.49 21.73 27.25
C SER A 138 26.04 21.32 28.65
N GLU A 139 26.71 21.76 29.71
CA GLU A 139 26.31 21.50 31.11
C GLU A 139 25.02 22.23 31.50
N GLN A 140 24.82 23.47 31.05
CA GLN A 140 23.57 24.20 31.29
C GLN A 140 22.40 23.56 30.56
N LYS A 141 22.58 23.13 29.29
CA LYS A 141 21.59 22.31 28.58
C LYS A 141 21.33 21.00 29.33
N PHE A 142 22.38 20.35 29.82
CA PHE A 142 22.28 19.09 30.55
C PHE A 142 21.46 19.27 31.84
N ASN A 143 21.79 20.25 32.69
CA ASN A 143 21.02 20.54 33.92
C ASN A 143 19.57 20.92 33.63
N LEU A 144 19.30 21.73 32.59
CA LEU A 144 17.94 22.05 32.14
C LEU A 144 17.17 20.82 31.64
N LEU A 145 17.84 19.86 31.01
CA LEU A 145 17.21 18.64 30.49
C LEU A 145 16.94 17.62 31.60
N THR A 146 17.82 17.49 32.59
CA THR A 146 17.57 16.66 33.78
C THR A 146 16.43 17.20 34.64
N GLU A 147 16.31 18.53 34.78
CA GLU A 147 15.19 19.16 35.51
C GLU A 147 13.86 19.16 34.73
N CYS A 148 13.89 19.13 33.38
CA CYS A 148 12.68 19.24 32.56
C CYS A 148 12.16 17.90 31.99
N LEU A 149 12.99 16.86 31.85
CA LEU A 149 12.69 15.75 30.93
C LEU A 149 13.00 14.31 31.38
N GLY A 150 13.49 14.00 32.59
CA GLY A 150 13.85 12.59 32.91
C GLY A 150 13.40 12.07 34.28
N GLU A 151 12.52 11.06 34.29
CA GLU A 151 12.38 10.15 35.44
C GLU A 151 13.43 9.03 35.39
N LEU A 152 13.88 8.59 34.21
CA LEU A 152 14.75 7.42 34.02
C LEU A 152 16.11 7.83 33.44
N VAL A 153 17.21 7.60 34.17
CA VAL A 153 18.56 8.02 33.76
C VAL A 153 19.54 6.87 33.88
N VAL A 154 20.35 6.67 32.83
CA VAL A 154 21.45 5.70 32.77
C VAL A 154 22.74 6.40 32.38
N THR A 155 23.84 6.07 33.05
CA THR A 155 25.18 6.36 32.56
C THR A 155 25.80 5.09 31.96
N LEU A 156 26.48 5.27 30.84
CA LEU A 156 27.09 4.24 30.01
C LEU A 156 28.58 4.57 29.85
N SER A 157 29.45 3.57 29.85
CA SER A 157 30.85 3.74 29.45
C SER A 157 30.96 4.06 27.94
N THR A 158 32.14 4.45 27.48
CA THR A 158 32.48 4.52 26.04
C THR A 158 32.15 3.24 25.26
N GLU A 159 32.28 2.08 25.89
CA GLU A 159 31.94 0.77 25.33
C GLU A 159 30.43 0.41 25.39
N GLY A 160 29.57 1.33 25.84
CA GLY A 160 28.12 1.11 25.95
C GLY A 160 27.64 0.29 27.16
N LYS A 161 28.51 0.03 28.16
CA LYS A 161 28.17 -0.71 29.38
C LYS A 161 27.60 0.21 30.45
N ILE A 162 26.61 -0.24 31.21
CA ILE A 162 25.97 0.54 32.29
C ILE A 162 26.96 0.77 33.43
N THR A 163 27.24 2.03 33.76
CA THR A 163 28.10 2.43 34.89
C THR A 163 27.26 2.79 36.12
N GLU A 164 26.19 3.59 35.95
CA GLU A 164 25.25 3.92 37.02
C GLU A 164 23.80 3.96 36.53
N LEU A 165 22.87 3.75 37.47
CA LEU A 165 21.42 3.78 37.27
C LEU A 165 20.79 4.68 38.31
N ASN A 166 19.82 5.49 37.91
CA ASN A 166 19.04 6.26 38.89
C ASN A 166 17.98 5.38 39.60
N PRO A 167 17.45 5.81 40.76
CA PRO A 167 16.51 5.02 41.56
C PRO A 167 15.22 4.67 40.82
N ALA A 168 14.72 5.57 39.98
CA ALA A 168 13.49 5.38 39.22
C ALA A 168 13.64 4.31 38.13
N LEU A 169 14.78 4.26 37.42
CA LEU A 169 15.04 3.17 36.47
C LEU A 169 15.35 1.85 37.17
N SER A 170 15.97 1.91 38.35
CA SER A 170 16.15 0.72 39.20
C SER A 170 14.81 0.11 39.62
N ALA A 171 13.81 0.95 39.91
CA ALA A 171 12.44 0.50 40.21
C ALA A 171 11.74 -0.11 38.98
N VAL A 172 11.98 0.42 37.78
CA VAL A 172 11.42 -0.10 36.51
C VAL A 172 12.03 -1.45 36.13
N LEU A 173 13.33 -1.67 36.41
CA LEU A 173 14.03 -2.92 36.11
C LEU A 173 13.83 -4.02 37.18
N GLY A 174 13.30 -3.69 38.37
CA GLY A 174 13.03 -4.64 39.44
C GLY A 174 14.28 -5.40 39.93
N ASP A 175 14.15 -6.71 40.17
CA ASP A 175 15.22 -7.60 40.67
C ASP A 175 16.46 -7.68 39.75
N SER A 176 16.32 -7.24 38.49
CA SER A 176 17.41 -7.26 37.51
C SER A 176 18.40 -6.07 37.64
N SER A 177 18.02 -5.03 38.38
CA SER A 177 18.78 -3.76 38.54
C SER A 177 20.18 -3.95 39.15
N ALA A 178 20.32 -4.78 40.18
CA ALA A 178 21.61 -5.05 40.84
C ALA A 178 22.60 -5.81 39.94
N SER A 179 22.09 -6.53 38.93
CA SER A 179 22.89 -7.32 37.99
C SER A 179 23.21 -6.58 36.67
N ALA A 180 22.73 -5.34 36.53
CA ALA A 180 22.79 -4.57 35.29
C ALA A 180 24.08 -3.73 35.17
N ILE A 181 24.70 -3.36 36.29
CA ILE A 181 25.96 -2.60 36.32
C ILE A 181 27.07 -3.45 35.68
N GLY A 182 27.77 -2.90 34.68
CA GLY A 182 28.84 -3.54 33.91
C GLY A 182 28.37 -4.35 32.68
N LYS A 183 27.06 -4.45 32.43
CA LYS A 183 26.50 -5.11 31.23
C LYS A 183 26.09 -4.08 30.17
N ASP A 184 25.96 -4.55 28.92
CA ASP A 184 25.46 -3.76 27.80
C ASP A 184 23.97 -3.41 28.02
N LEU A 185 23.60 -2.15 27.76
CA LEU A 185 22.24 -1.64 27.90
C LEU A 185 21.21 -2.51 27.17
N LEU A 186 21.54 -2.94 25.94
CA LEU A 186 20.64 -3.74 25.10
C LEU A 186 20.48 -5.19 25.59
N SER A 187 21.32 -5.63 26.53
CA SER A 187 21.18 -6.92 27.21
C SER A 187 20.31 -6.84 28.46
N CYS A 188 20.22 -5.65 29.07
CA CYS A 188 19.45 -5.39 30.29
C CYS A 188 18.02 -4.94 29.98
N ILE A 189 17.81 -4.25 28.85
CA ILE A 189 16.51 -3.74 28.44
C ILE A 189 15.98 -4.55 27.26
N LYS A 190 14.78 -5.11 27.40
CA LYS A 190 14.14 -5.86 26.33
C LYS A 190 13.38 -4.90 25.40
N ILE A 191 13.93 -4.66 24.22
CA ILE A 191 13.27 -3.90 23.15
C ILE A 191 12.62 -4.90 22.18
N PRO A 192 11.29 -4.93 22.04
CA PRO A 192 10.59 -5.91 21.20
C PRO A 192 10.76 -5.65 19.68
N SER A 193 11.11 -4.43 19.28
CA SER A 193 11.33 -4.06 17.86
C SER A 193 12.81 -4.16 17.49
N ASP A 194 13.14 -5.03 16.53
CA ASP A 194 14.50 -5.18 16.00
C ASP A 194 14.99 -3.88 15.32
N THR A 195 14.08 -3.14 14.67
CA THR A 195 14.39 -1.86 14.01
C THR A 195 14.71 -0.77 15.03
N ALA A 196 13.93 -0.66 16.10
CA ALA A 196 14.19 0.29 17.18
C ALA A 196 15.48 -0.06 17.93
N LYS A 197 15.72 -1.36 18.15
CA LYS A 197 16.95 -1.88 18.76
C LYS A 197 18.18 -1.53 17.92
N ASN A 198 18.17 -1.81 16.61
CA ASN A 198 19.26 -1.48 15.70
C ASN A 198 19.47 0.03 15.58
N ARG A 199 18.40 0.83 15.55
CA ARG A 199 18.50 2.30 15.54
C ARG A 199 19.16 2.83 16.81
N LEU A 200 18.73 2.35 17.99
CA LEU A 200 19.34 2.74 19.26
C LEU A 200 20.80 2.32 19.31
N GLN A 201 21.13 1.13 18.83
CA GLN A 201 22.50 0.64 18.74
C GLN A 201 23.38 1.52 17.85
N ASN A 202 22.87 1.95 16.68
CA ASN A 202 23.59 2.86 15.79
C ASN A 202 23.77 4.25 16.41
N ILE A 203 22.75 4.78 17.08
CA ILE A 203 22.86 6.07 17.78
C ILE A 203 23.91 5.97 18.88
N LEU A 204 23.96 4.86 19.62
CA LEU A 204 24.95 4.65 20.68
C LEU A 204 26.37 4.45 20.13
N SER A 205 26.53 3.80 18.97
CA SER A 205 27.84 3.63 18.32
C SER A 205 28.37 4.90 17.67
N ASP A 206 27.48 5.79 17.20
CA ASP A 206 27.83 7.04 16.53
C ASP A 206 28.09 8.20 17.51
N LEU A 207 28.02 7.94 18.83
CA LEU A 207 28.41 8.90 19.87
C LEU A 207 29.94 9.04 19.96
N GLU A 208 30.54 9.56 18.90
CA GLU A 208 31.88 10.14 18.95
C GLU A 208 31.88 11.43 19.81
N PRO A 209 33.04 11.93 20.29
CA PRO A 209 33.13 13.02 21.29
C PRO A 209 32.84 14.40 20.66
N THR A 210 31.74 14.50 19.93
CA THR A 210 31.21 15.71 19.29
C THR A 210 30.59 16.68 20.29
N GLY A 211 30.39 16.25 21.56
CA GLY A 211 29.74 17.03 22.61
C GLY A 211 28.28 17.36 22.32
N ALA A 212 27.71 16.79 21.24
CA ALA A 212 26.34 17.02 20.83
C ALA A 212 25.37 16.08 21.56
N MET A 213 24.20 16.60 21.91
CA MET A 213 23.09 15.78 22.40
C MET A 213 22.20 15.35 21.24
N THR A 214 21.92 14.06 21.18
CA THR A 214 21.09 13.44 20.16
C THR A 214 19.74 13.12 20.78
N ARG A 215 18.66 13.59 20.16
CA ARG A 215 17.29 13.23 20.56
C ARG A 215 17.01 11.79 20.15
N LEU A 216 16.49 11.00 21.08
CA LEU A 216 15.97 9.68 20.82
C LEU A 216 14.50 9.78 20.43
N PRO A 217 14.10 9.19 19.29
CA PRO A 217 12.69 9.00 18.98
C PRO A 217 12.07 8.06 20.03
N PRO A 218 10.74 8.08 20.22
CA PRO A 218 10.09 7.16 21.13
C PRO A 218 10.43 5.71 20.78
N PHE A 219 10.55 4.82 21.75
CA PHE A 219 10.71 3.37 21.53
C PHE A 219 10.11 2.57 22.69
N PRO A 220 9.63 1.33 22.44
CA PRO A 220 9.06 0.49 23.48
C PRO A 220 10.14 -0.23 24.29
N ILE A 221 9.96 -0.26 25.61
CA ILE A 221 10.67 -1.14 26.54
C ILE A 221 9.68 -2.13 27.13
N GLN A 222 9.95 -3.41 26.94
CA GLN A 222 9.15 -4.50 27.48
C GLN A 222 9.58 -4.85 28.91
N LEU A 223 8.63 -4.73 29.84
CA LEU A 223 8.72 -5.18 31.23
C LEU A 223 7.92 -6.49 31.41
N GLU A 224 7.90 -7.05 32.63
CA GLU A 224 7.26 -8.36 32.88
C GLU A 224 5.79 -8.39 32.44
N ASN A 225 4.99 -7.42 32.91
CA ASN A 225 3.53 -7.33 32.67
C ASN A 225 3.08 -6.12 31.85
N THR A 226 4.00 -5.20 31.52
CA THR A 226 3.68 -3.94 30.84
C THR A 226 4.72 -3.61 29.76
N VAL A 227 4.33 -2.80 28.78
CA VAL A 227 5.23 -2.18 27.82
C VAL A 227 5.18 -0.68 28.06
N ILE A 228 6.33 -0.06 28.31
CA ILE A 228 6.43 1.40 28.44
C ILE A 228 7.00 1.97 27.13
N ILE A 229 6.43 3.08 26.67
CA ILE A 229 7.00 3.86 25.59
C ILE A 229 7.86 4.93 26.22
N VAL A 230 9.12 5.01 25.81
CA VAL A 230 10.05 6.02 26.30
C VAL A 230 10.59 6.86 25.15
N ASP A 231 10.70 8.16 25.34
CA ASP A 231 11.47 9.06 24.46
C ASP A 231 12.60 9.71 25.25
N GLY A 232 13.58 10.32 24.61
CA GLY A 232 14.73 10.78 25.39
C GLY A 232 15.80 11.54 24.64
N PHE A 233 16.92 11.71 25.33
CA PHE A 233 18.15 12.31 24.81
C PHE A 233 19.35 11.49 25.25
N VAL A 234 20.36 11.43 24.39
CA VAL A 234 21.65 10.81 24.70
C VAL A 234 22.77 11.79 24.37
N GLY A 235 23.80 11.85 25.22
CA GLY A 235 24.95 12.73 25.02
C GLY A 235 26.16 12.27 25.82
N SER A 236 27.32 12.90 25.59
CA SER A 236 28.59 12.55 26.27
C SER A 236 28.89 13.48 27.45
N LEU A 237 29.36 12.92 28.56
CA LEU A 237 29.84 13.61 29.77
C LEU A 237 31.36 13.84 29.71
N ARG A 238 31.86 14.81 30.50
CA ARG A 238 33.27 15.26 30.52
C ARG A 238 34.31 14.15 30.78
N HIS A 239 33.91 12.98 31.29
CA HIS A 239 34.79 11.85 31.63
C HIS A 239 34.73 10.67 30.65
N GLN A 240 34.27 10.89 29.40
CA GLN A 240 34.07 9.87 28.35
C GLN A 240 32.89 8.91 28.58
N ASP A 241 32.11 9.07 29.64
CA ASP A 241 30.86 8.33 29.82
C ASP A 241 29.73 8.98 28.99
N ASN A 242 28.85 8.15 28.43
CA ASN A 242 27.63 8.58 27.75
C ASN A 242 26.47 8.56 28.74
N ILE A 243 25.58 9.55 28.66
CA ILE A 243 24.39 9.63 29.51
C ILE A 243 23.15 9.57 28.65
N LEU A 244 22.24 8.70 29.06
CA LEU A 244 20.95 8.45 28.44
C LEU A 244 19.85 8.90 29.40
N ILE A 245 19.09 9.91 28.99
CA ILE A 245 17.94 10.44 29.72
C ILE A 245 16.69 10.00 28.98
N MET A 246 15.84 9.22 29.66
CA MET A 246 14.58 8.71 29.14
C MET A 246 13.41 9.22 29.96
N ARG A 247 12.34 9.53 29.23
CA ARG A 247 11.04 9.92 29.76
C ARG A 247 10.02 8.89 29.36
N GLN A 248 9.22 8.45 30.33
CA GLN A 248 8.07 7.62 30.03
C GLN A 248 6.96 8.47 29.39
N VAL A 249 6.56 8.11 28.18
CA VAL A 249 5.53 8.81 27.39
C VAL A 249 4.19 8.11 27.55
N ALA A 250 4.18 6.78 27.61
CA ALA A 250 2.97 5.99 27.76
C ALA A 250 3.26 4.63 28.41
N THR A 251 2.22 4.02 29.01
CA THR A 251 2.29 2.67 29.59
C THR A 251 1.14 1.84 29.06
N TRP A 252 1.46 0.61 28.65
CA TRP A 252 0.52 -0.34 28.09
C TRP A 252 0.54 -1.64 28.89
N GLN A 253 -0.62 -2.25 29.09
CA GLN A 253 -0.67 -3.65 29.53
C GLN A 253 -0.17 -4.53 28.40
N ARG A 254 0.72 -5.48 28.73
CA ARG A 254 1.39 -6.32 27.73
C ARG A 254 0.41 -7.05 26.82
N GLN A 255 -0.68 -7.59 27.37
CA GLN A 255 -1.72 -8.27 26.61
C GLN A 255 -2.44 -7.34 25.61
N LYS A 256 -2.72 -6.09 26.00
CA LYS A 256 -3.31 -5.08 25.09
C LYS A 256 -2.34 -4.59 24.03
N TRP A 257 -1.05 -4.51 24.35
CA TRP A 257 0.01 -4.19 23.39
C TRP A 257 0.18 -5.31 22.36
N GLU A 258 0.22 -6.57 22.82
CA GLU A 258 0.26 -7.76 21.97
C GLU A 258 -1.02 -7.85 21.10
N GLU A 259 -2.20 -7.53 21.65
CA GLU A 259 -3.47 -7.41 20.90
C GLU A 259 -3.45 -6.29 19.84
N GLN A 260 -2.82 -5.15 20.12
CA GLN A 260 -2.64 -4.07 19.14
C GLN A 260 -1.56 -4.34 18.11
N GLN A 261 -0.51 -5.11 18.44
CA GLN A 261 0.43 -5.64 17.44
C GLN A 261 -0.27 -6.66 16.52
N THR A 262 -1.29 -7.38 17.02
CA THR A 262 -2.13 -8.26 16.19
C THR A 262 -3.24 -7.54 15.41
N ALA A 263 -3.52 -6.26 15.71
CA ALA A 263 -4.35 -5.44 14.84
C ALA A 263 -3.53 -5.11 13.58
N HIS A 264 -3.94 -5.65 12.43
CA HIS A 264 -3.28 -5.44 11.14
C HIS A 264 -3.16 -3.94 10.81
N ILE A 265 -2.00 -3.36 11.11
CA ILE A 265 -1.63 -2.04 10.60
C ILE A 265 -0.79 -2.26 9.35
N GLU A 266 -1.41 -2.02 8.19
CA GLU A 266 -0.78 -2.26 6.89
C GLU A 266 0.32 -1.22 6.61
N PRO A 267 1.46 -1.62 6.01
CA PRO A 267 2.55 -0.69 5.73
C PRO A 267 2.11 0.37 4.73
N VAL A 268 2.49 1.62 4.98
CA VAL A 268 2.16 2.75 4.10
C VAL A 268 3.44 3.29 3.51
N THR A 269 3.50 3.31 2.17
CA THR A 269 4.61 3.90 1.42
C THR A 269 4.17 5.22 0.80
N LEU A 270 5.05 6.22 0.86
CA LEU A 270 4.91 7.49 0.18
C LEU A 270 6.01 7.66 -0.87
N LEU A 271 5.61 7.92 -2.11
CA LEU A 271 6.50 8.22 -3.22
C LEU A 271 6.30 9.67 -3.64
N LEU A 272 7.33 10.49 -3.52
CA LEU A 272 7.38 11.84 -4.06
C LEU A 272 8.11 11.85 -5.41
N ILE A 273 7.54 12.58 -6.37
CA ILE A 273 7.99 12.63 -7.76
C ILE A 273 8.14 14.09 -8.15
N ASN A 274 9.32 14.50 -8.62
CA ASN A 274 9.57 15.85 -9.07
C ASN A 274 10.12 15.86 -10.50
N PRO A 275 9.50 16.58 -11.45
CA PRO A 275 10.13 16.86 -12.73
C PRO A 275 11.31 17.83 -12.52
N ASP A 276 12.49 17.42 -12.97
CA ASP A 276 13.71 18.19 -12.80
C ASP A 276 13.75 19.39 -13.77
N ASP A 277 14.38 20.49 -13.34
CA ASP A 277 14.51 21.74 -14.10
C ASP A 277 13.18 22.36 -14.62
N PHE A 278 12.03 21.99 -14.03
CA PHE A 278 10.72 22.41 -14.54
C PHE A 278 10.50 23.95 -14.52
N ALA A 279 11.22 24.68 -13.67
CA ALA A 279 11.21 26.15 -13.69
C ALA A 279 11.78 26.72 -15.00
N LYS A 280 12.87 26.14 -15.50
CA LYS A 280 13.46 26.50 -16.82
C LYS A 280 12.52 26.10 -17.94
N PHE A 281 11.90 24.91 -17.84
CA PHE A 281 10.89 24.45 -18.78
C PHE A 281 9.72 25.43 -18.90
N ASN A 282 9.18 25.89 -17.77
CA ASN A 282 8.08 26.85 -17.76
C ASN A 282 8.49 28.22 -18.36
N GLN A 283 9.70 28.69 -18.08
CA GLN A 283 10.23 29.91 -18.71
C GLN A 283 10.39 29.77 -20.23
N GLN A 284 10.79 28.59 -20.73
CA GLN A 284 11.04 28.34 -22.15
C GLN A 284 9.75 28.11 -22.97
N HIS A 285 8.73 27.47 -22.38
CA HIS A 285 7.55 27.01 -23.12
C HIS A 285 6.24 27.69 -22.69
N GLY A 286 6.23 28.45 -21.59
CA GLY A 286 5.09 29.20 -21.09
C GLY A 286 4.10 28.39 -20.25
N GLY A 287 3.37 29.09 -19.37
CA GLY A 287 2.53 28.48 -18.32
C GLY A 287 1.45 27.53 -18.82
N LYS A 288 0.78 27.82 -19.95
CA LYS A 288 -0.28 26.96 -20.50
C LYS A 288 0.24 25.58 -20.92
N LEU A 289 1.42 25.53 -21.54
CA LEU A 289 2.05 24.26 -21.92
C LEU A 289 2.59 23.53 -20.69
N ALA A 290 3.12 24.27 -19.72
CA ALA A 290 3.56 23.70 -18.45
C ALA A 290 2.40 23.03 -17.69
N ASP A 291 1.23 23.66 -17.62
CA ASP A 291 0.05 23.08 -16.98
C ASP A 291 -0.44 21.83 -17.72
N GLN A 292 -0.49 21.84 -19.05
CA GLN A 292 -0.84 20.65 -19.85
C GLN A 292 0.10 19.47 -19.58
N VAL A 293 1.40 19.72 -19.46
CA VAL A 293 2.39 18.68 -19.15
C VAL A 293 2.16 18.10 -17.75
N LEU A 294 1.85 18.94 -16.77
CA LEU A 294 1.56 18.49 -15.40
C LEU A 294 0.28 17.66 -15.34
N ASP A 295 -0.74 18.01 -16.11
CA ASP A 295 -1.97 17.22 -16.26
C ASP A 295 -1.69 15.87 -16.94
N GLU A 296 -0.85 15.83 -17.98
CA GLU A 296 -0.43 14.58 -18.64
C GLU A 296 0.37 13.68 -17.69
N ILE A 297 1.24 14.24 -16.84
CA ILE A 297 1.97 13.50 -15.81
C ILE A 297 0.98 12.89 -14.82
N MET A 298 0.05 13.70 -14.31
CA MET A 298 -0.98 13.25 -13.36
C MET A 298 -1.81 12.10 -13.93
N LEU A 299 -2.34 12.24 -15.16
CA LEU A 299 -3.06 11.18 -15.85
C LEU A 299 -2.24 9.90 -16.00
N SER A 300 -0.95 10.02 -16.31
CA SER A 300 -0.04 8.87 -16.45
C SER A 300 0.14 8.12 -15.13
N LEU A 301 0.36 8.86 -14.04
CA LEU A 301 0.49 8.29 -12.70
C LEU A 301 -0.80 7.61 -12.27
N THR A 302 -1.96 8.25 -12.48
CA THR A 302 -3.25 7.66 -12.12
C THR A 302 -3.53 6.37 -12.89
N ASN A 303 -3.17 6.30 -14.18
CA ASN A 303 -3.43 5.12 -15.01
C ASN A 303 -2.54 3.92 -14.68
N LEU A 304 -1.33 4.17 -14.14
CA LEU A 304 -0.38 3.11 -13.82
C LEU A 304 -0.61 2.48 -12.45
N LEU A 305 -1.06 3.26 -11.48
CA LEU A 305 -1.21 2.85 -10.09
C LEU A 305 -2.55 2.14 -9.83
N ARG A 306 -2.63 1.38 -8.73
CA ARG A 306 -3.82 0.59 -8.37
C ARG A 306 -4.99 1.50 -8.04
N THR A 307 -6.20 0.95 -8.04
CA THR A 307 -7.40 1.67 -7.57
C THR A 307 -7.32 2.08 -6.10
N ALA A 308 -6.57 1.34 -5.28
CA ALA A 308 -6.32 1.67 -3.87
C ALA A 308 -5.19 2.72 -3.68
N ASP A 309 -4.33 2.92 -4.68
CA ASP A 309 -3.24 3.88 -4.63
C ASP A 309 -3.76 5.28 -4.96
N PHE A 310 -3.25 6.29 -4.26
CA PHE A 310 -3.73 7.65 -4.39
C PHE A 310 -2.62 8.59 -4.87
N VAL A 311 -2.87 9.41 -5.89
CA VAL A 311 -1.90 10.39 -6.40
C VAL A 311 -2.46 11.79 -6.33
N SER A 312 -1.65 12.72 -5.84
CA SER A 312 -1.96 14.14 -5.82
C SER A 312 -0.78 14.99 -6.25
N ARG A 313 -1.07 16.24 -6.57
CA ARG A 313 -0.06 17.28 -6.77
C ARG A 313 0.15 17.98 -5.43
N TYR A 314 1.35 17.83 -4.88
CA TYR A 314 1.68 18.21 -3.50
C TYR A 314 2.11 19.68 -3.38
N SER A 315 3.06 20.12 -4.20
CA SER A 315 3.51 21.52 -4.21
C SER A 315 4.07 21.88 -5.57
N GLY A 316 3.44 22.84 -6.25
CA GLY A 316 3.90 23.39 -7.53
C GLY A 316 4.01 22.30 -8.59
N VAL A 317 5.16 21.64 -8.70
CA VAL A 317 5.49 20.63 -9.70
C VAL A 317 5.70 19.22 -9.11
N VAL A 318 5.69 19.09 -7.78
CA VAL A 318 5.89 17.82 -7.06
C VAL A 318 4.59 17.05 -7.00
N PHE A 319 4.63 15.76 -7.32
CA PHE A 319 3.54 14.80 -7.17
C PHE A 319 3.82 13.87 -5.99
N ALA A 320 2.77 13.50 -5.27
CA ALA A 320 2.81 12.54 -4.17
C ALA A 320 1.91 11.35 -4.51
N ALA A 321 2.48 10.16 -4.55
CA ALA A 321 1.79 8.89 -4.67
C ALA A 321 1.80 8.17 -3.33
N HIS A 322 0.62 8.04 -2.73
CA HIS A 322 0.35 7.29 -1.52
C HIS A 322 0.01 5.85 -1.90
N LEU A 323 0.79 4.93 -1.36
CA LEU A 323 0.73 3.51 -1.67
C LEU A 323 0.37 2.79 -0.35
N PRO A 324 -0.93 2.72 -0.01
CA PRO A 324 -1.36 1.92 1.12
C PRO A 324 -1.02 0.44 0.87
N GLU A 325 -0.86 -0.33 1.94
CA GLU A 325 -0.56 -1.77 1.88
C GLU A 325 0.71 -2.11 1.08
N THR A 326 1.59 -1.12 0.90
CA THR A 326 2.77 -1.24 0.07
C THR A 326 3.99 -1.13 0.97
N ASN A 327 4.75 -2.22 1.04
CA ASN A 327 6.04 -2.24 1.73
C ASN A 327 7.15 -1.60 0.87
N GLU A 328 8.30 -1.35 1.47
CA GLU A 328 9.40 -0.64 0.83
C GLU A 328 9.86 -1.28 -0.49
N LYS A 329 10.04 -2.62 -0.52
CA LYS A 329 10.49 -3.34 -1.73
C LYS A 329 9.49 -3.21 -2.88
N HIS A 330 8.20 -3.39 -2.61
CA HIS A 330 7.16 -3.20 -3.62
C HIS A 330 7.04 -1.74 -4.06
N GLY A 331 7.19 -0.81 -3.12
CA GLY A 331 7.23 0.62 -3.39
C GLY A 331 8.37 1.00 -4.33
N GLN A 332 9.58 0.49 -4.10
CA GLN A 332 10.75 0.74 -4.96
C GLN A 332 10.55 0.16 -6.37
N VAL A 333 10.01 -1.05 -6.50
CA VAL A 333 9.68 -1.65 -7.81
C VAL A 333 8.65 -0.80 -8.56
N LEU A 334 7.63 -0.32 -7.86
CA LEU A 334 6.60 0.53 -8.44
C LEU A 334 7.18 1.88 -8.88
N ALA A 335 8.00 2.50 -8.03
CA ALA A 335 8.69 3.76 -8.33
C ALA A 335 9.64 3.63 -9.53
N ALA A 336 10.36 2.51 -9.66
CA ALA A 336 11.20 2.22 -10.82
C ALA A 336 10.36 2.10 -12.11
N ARG A 337 9.19 1.45 -12.05
CA ARG A 337 8.26 1.35 -13.18
C ARG A 337 7.67 2.71 -13.56
N VAL A 338 7.28 3.52 -12.57
CA VAL A 338 6.80 4.89 -12.77
C VAL A 338 7.88 5.74 -13.44
N ARG A 339 9.13 5.65 -12.97
CA ARG A 339 10.27 6.34 -13.58
C ARG A 339 10.47 5.93 -15.03
N GLN A 340 10.54 4.63 -15.33
CA GLN A 340 10.70 4.15 -16.71
C GLN A 340 9.56 4.64 -17.62
N MET A 341 8.33 4.67 -17.13
CA MET A 341 7.20 5.20 -17.89
C MET A 341 7.35 6.71 -18.15
N LEU A 342 7.62 7.51 -17.13
CA LEU A 342 7.70 8.96 -17.26
C LEU A 342 8.88 9.42 -18.13
N VAL A 343 10.04 8.76 -18.02
CA VAL A 343 11.24 9.06 -18.82
C VAL A 343 11.04 8.69 -20.30
N ASN A 344 10.32 7.59 -20.58
CA ASN A 344 10.04 7.16 -21.95
C ASN A 344 8.86 7.91 -22.59
N LYS A 345 8.09 8.67 -21.80
CA LYS A 345 6.95 9.43 -22.28
C LYS A 345 7.41 10.72 -22.95
N SER A 346 6.86 10.98 -24.12
CA SER A 346 6.98 12.26 -24.81
C SER A 346 5.75 13.10 -24.48
N PHE A 347 5.95 14.25 -23.83
CA PHE A 347 4.86 15.12 -23.40
C PHE A 347 4.48 16.11 -24.50
N THR A 348 3.18 16.37 -24.68
CA THR A 348 2.59 17.26 -25.69
C THR A 348 2.91 16.91 -27.15
N GLN A 349 2.29 17.63 -28.10
CA GLN A 349 2.52 17.46 -29.54
C GLN A 349 3.98 17.73 -29.99
N LYS A 350 4.78 18.43 -29.16
CA LYS A 350 6.18 18.79 -29.47
C LYS A 350 7.21 17.73 -29.06
N LYS A 351 6.79 16.56 -28.57
CA LYS A 351 7.66 15.46 -28.10
C LYS A 351 8.71 15.91 -27.08
N LEU A 352 8.29 16.68 -26.07
CA LEU A 352 9.18 17.19 -25.04
C LEU A 352 9.54 16.05 -24.07
N LYS A 353 10.81 15.99 -23.65
CA LYS A 353 11.32 15.03 -22.66
C LYS A 353 11.64 15.75 -21.36
N LEU A 354 11.32 15.12 -20.25
CA LEU A 354 11.60 15.60 -18.90
C LEU A 354 12.33 14.51 -18.11
N ASN A 355 13.21 14.95 -17.22
CA ASN A 355 13.84 14.10 -16.23
C ASN A 355 13.07 14.17 -14.92
N PHE A 356 13.18 13.13 -14.09
CA PHE A 356 12.39 13.03 -12.87
C PHE A 356 13.21 12.49 -11.70
N SER A 357 13.20 13.22 -10.59
CA SER A 357 13.73 12.76 -9.31
C SER A 357 12.62 12.17 -8.45
N PHE A 358 12.94 11.09 -7.75
CA PHE A 358 12.01 10.32 -6.91
C PHE A 358 12.57 10.12 -5.51
N GLY A 359 11.76 10.42 -4.50
CA GLY A 359 12.04 10.11 -3.11
C GLY A 359 10.98 9.17 -2.56
N ILE A 360 11.38 8.04 -1.99
CA ILE A 360 10.46 7.06 -1.42
C ILE A 360 10.74 6.83 0.06
N ALA A 361 9.70 6.72 0.87
CA ALA A 361 9.79 6.29 2.26
C ALA A 361 8.63 5.37 2.60
N THR A 362 8.83 4.50 3.60
CA THR A 362 7.83 3.56 4.09
C THR A 362 7.73 3.67 5.62
N LEU A 363 6.51 3.56 6.13
CA LEU A 363 6.24 3.33 7.55
C LEU A 363 5.77 1.89 7.72
N ASP A 364 6.49 1.13 8.54
CA ASP A 364 6.08 -0.20 8.96
C ASP A 364 5.06 -0.13 10.11
N ALA A 365 4.35 -1.23 10.34
CA ALA A 365 3.28 -1.37 11.34
C ALA A 365 3.67 -0.87 12.74
N GLU A 366 4.93 -1.05 13.13
CA GLU A 366 5.47 -0.65 14.44
C GLU A 366 5.70 0.86 14.57
N GLU A 367 6.12 1.54 13.49
CA GLU A 367 6.41 2.98 13.48
C GLU A 367 5.14 3.84 13.34
N GLN A 368 3.99 3.23 13.02
CA GLN A 368 2.70 3.93 12.93
C GLN A 368 2.07 4.25 14.31
N LEU A 369 2.55 3.59 15.38
CA LEU A 369 2.05 3.76 16.75
C LEU A 369 2.66 4.97 17.49
N GLU A 370 3.74 5.56 16.98
CA GLU A 370 4.37 6.77 17.55
C GLU A 370 3.67 8.05 17.07
N GLU A 371 3.49 9.03 17.97
CA GLU A 371 2.90 10.34 17.65
C GLU A 371 3.52 10.96 16.38
N GLN A 372 2.65 11.37 15.45
CA GLN A 372 2.97 12.01 14.16
C GLN A 372 3.70 11.12 13.13
N SER A 373 3.37 9.83 13.08
CA SER A 373 3.78 8.87 12.02
C SER A 373 3.87 9.45 10.59
N PRO A 374 2.99 10.37 10.13
CA PRO A 374 2.96 10.67 8.71
C PRO A 374 3.66 11.97 8.28
N LEU A 375 3.82 12.92 9.21
CA LEU A 375 4.76 14.02 9.02
C LEU A 375 6.19 13.48 8.95
N LYS A 376 6.47 12.41 9.72
CA LYS A 376 7.71 11.63 9.68
C LYS A 376 7.86 10.94 8.33
N LEU A 377 6.85 10.22 7.82
CA LEU A 377 6.87 9.62 6.47
C LEU A 377 7.12 10.66 5.36
N PHE A 378 6.43 11.79 5.42
CA PHE A 378 6.63 12.87 4.46
C PHE A 378 8.04 13.44 4.53
N ARG A 379 8.53 13.78 5.74
CA ARG A 379 9.89 14.29 5.95
C ARG A 379 10.90 13.33 5.36
N ARG A 380 10.78 12.03 5.61
CA ARG A 380 11.65 11.00 5.07
C ARG A 380 11.63 10.94 3.54
N ALA A 381 10.43 10.89 2.94
CA ALA A 381 10.29 10.85 1.48
C ALA A 381 10.83 12.14 0.83
N ASN A 382 10.64 13.30 1.46
CA ASN A 382 11.15 14.58 0.99
C ASN A 382 12.69 14.65 1.12
N THR A 383 13.26 14.18 2.23
CA THR A 383 14.72 14.09 2.39
C THR A 383 15.32 13.18 1.31
N ALA A 384 14.71 12.03 1.05
CA ALA A 384 15.11 11.15 -0.03
C ALA A 384 15.01 11.83 -1.41
N LEU A 385 13.95 12.60 -1.65
CA LEU A 385 13.79 13.36 -2.89
C LEU A 385 14.87 14.43 -3.05
N GLN A 386 15.22 15.17 -1.99
CA GLN A 386 16.30 16.15 -2.05
C GLN A 386 17.66 15.50 -2.27
N ALA A 387 17.90 14.33 -1.66
CA ALA A 387 19.09 13.53 -1.93
C ALA A 387 19.13 13.07 -3.41
N ALA A 388 18.01 12.64 -3.99
CA ALA A 388 17.96 12.30 -5.41
C ALA A 388 18.36 13.48 -6.32
N ARG A 389 17.95 14.69 -5.95
CA ARG A 389 18.27 15.93 -6.68
C ARG A 389 19.70 16.39 -6.49
N SER A 390 20.27 16.26 -5.28
CA SER A 390 21.65 16.68 -5.00
C SER A 390 22.69 15.80 -5.68
N ILE A 391 22.39 14.52 -5.93
CA ILE A 391 23.27 13.57 -6.63
C ILE A 391 23.07 13.63 -8.17
N GLY A 392 22.57 14.76 -8.70
CA GLY A 392 22.49 15.04 -10.13
C GLY A 392 21.13 14.85 -10.81
N GLY A 393 20.06 14.58 -10.05
CA GLY A 393 18.71 14.39 -10.60
C GLY A 393 18.53 13.07 -11.37
N ASP A 394 17.33 12.86 -11.94
CA ASP A 394 16.93 11.62 -12.63
C ASP A 394 17.18 10.32 -11.84
N LYS A 395 16.99 10.36 -10.52
CA LYS A 395 17.29 9.23 -9.62
C LYS A 395 16.10 8.87 -8.75
N LEU A 396 16.05 7.60 -8.37
CA LEU A 396 15.20 7.09 -7.30
C LEU A 396 16.06 6.86 -6.08
N VAL A 397 15.71 7.52 -4.98
CA VAL A 397 16.36 7.34 -3.68
C VAL A 397 15.30 6.91 -2.66
N ALA A 398 15.58 5.82 -1.96
CA ALA A 398 14.83 5.40 -0.79
C ALA A 398 15.43 6.07 0.45
N TRP A 399 14.57 6.48 1.38
CA TRP A 399 15.02 7.08 2.63
C TRP A 399 15.80 6.06 3.47
N GLU A 400 16.94 6.49 4.01
CA GLU A 400 17.78 5.72 4.93
C GLU A 400 17.97 6.49 6.25
N PRO A 401 18.10 5.81 7.41
CA PRO A 401 18.23 6.45 8.73
C PRO A 401 19.38 7.46 8.84
N GLN A 402 20.47 7.22 8.13
CA GLN A 402 21.62 8.12 8.05
C GLN A 402 21.29 9.50 7.45
N PHE A 403 20.21 9.61 6.68
CA PHE A 403 19.76 10.90 6.16
C PHE A 403 19.24 11.81 7.27
N ASP A 404 18.68 11.27 8.37
CA ASP A 404 18.14 12.07 9.46
C ASP A 404 19.24 12.80 10.25
N ALA A 405 20.44 12.21 10.36
CA ALA A 405 21.61 12.82 11.00
C ALA A 405 22.07 14.11 10.30
N ASN A 406 21.90 14.18 8.97
CA ASN A 406 22.27 15.34 8.16
C ASN A 406 21.18 16.46 8.11
N ILE A 407 19.99 16.25 8.69
CA ILE A 407 18.86 17.19 8.55
C ILE A 407 19.02 18.43 9.45
N ILE A 408 19.72 18.34 10.59
CA ILE A 408 19.89 19.50 11.48
C ILE A 408 20.69 20.62 10.77
N ALA A 409 21.51 20.28 9.77
CA ALA A 409 22.27 21.24 8.98
C ALA A 409 21.49 21.87 7.80
N ASN A 410 20.31 21.35 7.42
CA ASN A 410 19.64 21.69 6.15
C ASN A 410 18.14 22.07 6.31
N LEU A 411 17.75 22.59 7.47
CA LEU A 411 16.41 23.16 7.69
C LEU A 411 16.11 24.37 6.77
N ASP A 412 17.13 24.98 6.17
CA ASP A 412 17.00 26.13 5.26
C ASP A 412 16.56 25.77 3.82
N HIS A 413 16.48 24.49 3.46
CA HIS A 413 16.17 24.05 2.09
C HIS A 413 14.77 23.45 1.88
N ILE A 414 13.82 23.69 2.80
CA ILE A 414 12.38 23.58 2.50
C ILE A 414 11.93 24.77 1.64
N SER A 415 12.67 25.06 0.56
CA SER A 415 12.50 26.25 -0.29
C SER A 415 12.01 25.89 -1.69
N GLY A 416 11.06 24.97 -1.79
CA GLY A 416 10.29 24.73 -3.00
C GLY A 416 9.10 25.68 -3.05
N LYS A 417 9.33 26.93 -3.49
CA LYS A 417 8.35 28.03 -3.67
C LYS A 417 7.05 27.86 -2.86
N PHE A 418 7.19 28.11 -1.57
CA PHE A 418 6.07 28.43 -0.69
C PHE A 418 5.43 29.74 -1.16
N SER A 419 4.13 29.89 -0.95
CA SER A 419 3.46 31.18 -1.10
C SER A 419 4.17 32.24 -0.24
N ASP A 420 3.93 33.53 -0.49
CA ASP A 420 4.57 34.62 0.27
C ASP A 420 4.29 34.58 1.80
N VAL A 421 3.48 33.63 2.28
CA VAL A 421 3.07 33.45 3.68
C VAL A 421 3.22 31.97 4.13
N PRO A 422 4.35 31.57 4.74
CA PRO A 422 4.65 30.19 5.16
C PRO A 422 3.61 29.51 6.06
N ARG A 423 2.80 30.30 6.77
CA ARG A 423 1.73 29.84 7.67
C ARG A 423 0.57 29.19 6.91
N ASP A 424 0.28 29.64 5.69
CA ASP A 424 -0.84 29.14 4.90
C ASP A 424 -0.52 27.81 4.24
N ASP A 425 0.73 27.61 3.85
CA ASP A 425 1.20 26.35 3.30
C ASP A 425 1.24 25.26 4.38
N PHE A 426 1.65 25.58 5.61
CA PHE A 426 1.57 24.64 6.73
C PHE A 426 0.12 24.18 7.03
N ARG A 427 -0.86 25.09 6.88
CA ARG A 427 -2.29 24.77 7.04
C ARG A 427 -2.79 23.83 5.94
N LEU A 428 -2.37 24.04 4.70
CA LEU A 428 -2.68 23.16 3.58
C LEU A 428 -2.09 21.77 3.77
N LEU A 429 -0.85 21.69 4.27
CA LEU A 429 -0.20 20.43 4.59
C LEU A 429 -0.92 19.68 5.70
N SER A 430 -1.30 20.38 6.78
CA SER A 430 -2.13 19.78 7.84
C SER A 430 -3.47 19.30 7.30
N LEU A 431 -4.11 20.07 6.43
CA LEU A 431 -5.41 19.73 5.85
C LEU A 431 -5.32 18.51 4.94
N GLN A 432 -4.40 18.48 3.97
CA GLN A 432 -4.16 17.30 3.13
C GLN A 432 -3.82 16.08 3.98
N TRP A 433 -3.03 16.27 5.03
CA TRP A 433 -2.63 15.24 5.97
C TRP A 433 -3.83 14.63 6.72
N ASP A 434 -4.64 15.49 7.33
CA ASP A 434 -5.81 15.08 8.09
C ASP A 434 -6.86 14.42 7.18
N LEU A 435 -6.95 14.84 5.91
CA LEU A 435 -7.76 14.17 4.88
C LEU A 435 -7.28 12.75 4.59
N ILE A 436 -5.98 12.56 4.44
CA ILE A 436 -5.36 11.24 4.21
C ILE A 436 -5.60 10.33 5.42
N ARG A 437 -5.45 10.87 6.64
CA ARG A 437 -5.75 10.14 7.88
C ARG A 437 -7.21 9.69 7.92
N LEU A 438 -8.15 10.60 7.64
CA LEU A 438 -9.57 10.30 7.61
C LEU A 438 -9.91 9.18 6.63
N ILE A 439 -9.31 9.19 5.43
CA ILE A 439 -9.49 8.15 4.41
C ILE A 439 -9.06 6.77 4.91
N GLY A 440 -7.98 6.70 5.69
CA GLY A 440 -7.49 5.45 6.27
C GLY A 440 -8.31 4.96 7.46
N THR A 441 -8.94 5.85 8.21
CA THR A 441 -9.59 5.51 9.50
C THR A 441 -11.11 5.43 9.45
N THR A 442 -11.77 5.98 8.43
CA THR A 442 -13.25 6.04 8.39
C THR A 442 -13.83 5.11 7.33
N HIS A 443 -14.74 4.24 7.79
CA HIS A 443 -15.49 3.31 6.94
C HIS A 443 -16.93 3.76 6.68
N SER A 444 -17.35 4.90 7.24
CA SER A 444 -18.69 5.45 7.02
C SER A 444 -18.68 6.83 6.39
N LEU A 445 -19.52 6.98 5.36
CA LEU A 445 -19.69 8.20 4.59
C LEU A 445 -20.24 9.35 5.45
N GLN A 446 -21.10 9.05 6.43
CA GLN A 446 -21.66 10.08 7.31
C GLN A 446 -20.60 10.69 8.24
N VAL A 447 -19.77 9.83 8.85
CA VAL A 447 -18.71 10.24 9.77
C VAL A 447 -17.64 11.02 9.02
N PHE A 448 -17.21 10.49 7.87
CA PHE A 448 -16.26 11.15 6.99
C PHE A 448 -16.77 12.53 6.55
N SER A 449 -17.97 12.59 5.95
CA SER A 449 -18.56 13.84 5.46
C SER A 449 -18.63 14.92 6.55
N LYS A 450 -19.00 14.56 7.78
CA LYS A 450 -19.06 15.50 8.92
C LYS A 450 -17.68 16.03 9.32
N GLN A 451 -16.68 15.14 9.43
CA GLN A 451 -15.32 15.51 9.81
C GLN A 451 -14.65 16.38 8.74
N ILE A 452 -14.88 16.07 7.46
CA ILE A 452 -14.43 16.88 6.32
C ILE A 452 -15.00 18.30 6.39
N CYS A 453 -16.32 18.43 6.58
CA CYS A 453 -16.94 19.75 6.70
C CYS A 453 -16.33 20.55 7.86
N GLN A 454 -16.15 19.94 9.03
CA GLN A 454 -15.56 20.61 10.20
C GLN A 454 -14.11 21.05 9.96
N MET A 455 -13.30 20.17 9.36
CA MET A 455 -11.91 20.50 9.02
C MET A 455 -11.81 21.60 7.99
N LEU A 456 -12.64 21.57 6.95
CA LEU A 456 -12.66 22.63 5.93
C LEU A 456 -13.12 23.96 6.54
N THR A 457 -14.12 23.95 7.44
CA THR A 457 -14.57 25.14 8.18
C THR A 457 -13.41 25.76 8.97
N ALA A 458 -12.69 24.95 9.76
CA ALA A 458 -11.60 25.43 10.59
C ALA A 458 -10.34 25.81 9.78
N GLY A 459 -9.95 24.97 8.82
CA GLY A 459 -8.73 25.13 8.03
C GLY A 459 -8.79 26.29 7.04
N MET A 460 -9.96 26.51 6.43
CA MET A 460 -10.18 27.60 5.46
C MET A 460 -10.77 28.87 6.08
N GLN A 461 -10.97 28.87 7.41
CA GLN A 461 -11.56 29.99 8.16
C GLN A 461 -12.89 30.48 7.55
N CYS A 462 -13.73 29.56 7.08
CA CYS A 462 -15.00 29.90 6.44
C CYS A 462 -16.16 29.86 7.45
N GLU A 463 -17.25 30.58 7.14
CA GLU A 463 -18.45 30.60 7.96
C GLU A 463 -19.26 29.31 7.83
N TYR A 464 -19.29 28.74 6.63
CA TYR A 464 -20.06 27.55 6.30
C TYR A 464 -19.31 26.68 5.29
N VAL A 465 -19.40 25.37 5.51
CA VAL A 465 -19.05 24.34 4.54
C VAL A 465 -20.20 23.34 4.44
N GLY A 466 -20.69 23.10 3.23
CA GLY A 466 -21.69 22.08 2.93
C GLY A 466 -21.15 21.09 1.89
N LEU A 467 -21.22 19.79 2.20
CA LEU A 467 -20.93 18.72 1.24
C LEU A 467 -22.24 18.19 0.65
N TYR A 468 -22.40 18.34 -0.65
CA TYR A 468 -23.56 17.87 -1.40
C TYR A 468 -23.16 16.70 -2.27
N LEU A 469 -23.86 15.58 -2.17
CA LEU A 469 -23.60 14.37 -2.95
C LEU A 469 -24.75 14.11 -3.92
N VAL A 470 -24.43 13.56 -5.09
CA VAL A 470 -25.42 13.19 -6.10
C VAL A 470 -26.12 11.90 -5.70
N LYS A 471 -27.45 11.96 -5.56
CA LYS A 471 -28.32 10.78 -5.39
C LYS A 471 -29.56 10.94 -6.29
N ASN A 472 -29.89 9.93 -7.08
CA ASN A 472 -31.04 9.95 -8.01
C ASN A 472 -31.11 11.21 -8.91
N GLN A 473 -29.98 11.62 -9.48
CA GLN A 473 -29.87 12.84 -10.31
C GLN A 473 -30.20 14.16 -9.59
N ALA A 474 -30.23 14.18 -8.26
CA ALA A 474 -30.38 15.38 -7.44
C ALA A 474 -29.18 15.56 -6.48
N LEU A 475 -28.87 16.81 -6.12
CA LEU A 475 -27.85 17.14 -5.12
C LEU A 475 -28.49 17.12 -3.73
N ILE A 476 -28.04 16.22 -2.88
CA ILE A 476 -28.53 16.10 -1.50
C ILE A 476 -27.41 16.50 -0.54
N LEU A 477 -27.74 17.35 0.44
CA LEU A 477 -26.80 17.71 1.50
C LEU A 477 -26.46 16.46 2.33
N SER A 478 -25.19 16.06 2.31
CA SER A 478 -24.69 14.93 3.11
C SER A 478 -24.32 15.38 4.53
N SER A 479 -23.66 16.52 4.65
CA SER A 479 -23.26 17.10 5.93
C SER A 479 -22.94 18.58 5.75
N CYS A 480 -23.00 19.33 6.83
CA CYS A 480 -22.54 20.71 6.87
C CYS A 480 -21.83 21.02 8.19
N SER A 481 -21.08 22.11 8.19
CA SER A 481 -20.41 22.67 9.37
C SER A 481 -20.46 24.19 9.29
N THR A 482 -20.80 24.82 10.42
CA THR A 482 -20.90 26.28 10.57
C THR A 482 -19.98 26.75 11.68
N SER A 483 -19.35 27.92 11.53
CA SER A 483 -18.62 28.58 12.62
C SER A 483 -19.51 29.50 13.47
N LYS A 484 -20.68 29.91 12.95
CA LYS A 484 -21.69 30.73 13.66
C LYS A 484 -22.88 29.89 14.10
N GLN A 485 -23.36 30.12 15.33
CA GLN A 485 -24.48 29.37 15.93
C GLN A 485 -25.86 29.67 15.32
N ASN A 486 -26.06 30.86 14.71
CA ASN A 486 -27.36 31.31 14.17
C ASN A 486 -27.32 31.49 12.64
N MET A 487 -26.84 30.49 11.90
CA MET A 487 -26.90 30.52 10.43
C MET A 487 -28.09 29.68 9.94
N ASP A 488 -28.91 30.26 9.07
CA ASP A 488 -30.05 29.57 8.48
C ASP A 488 -29.58 28.63 7.34
N VAL A 489 -29.46 27.34 7.67
CA VAL A 489 -29.00 26.29 6.76
C VAL A 489 -30.11 25.86 5.78
N GLU A 490 -31.38 26.00 6.15
CA GLU A 490 -32.52 25.57 5.33
C GLU A 490 -32.71 26.48 4.11
N SER A 491 -32.56 27.79 4.27
CA SER A 491 -32.60 28.72 3.13
C SER A 491 -31.44 28.49 2.15
N LEU A 492 -30.25 28.14 2.64
CA LEU A 492 -29.10 27.77 1.79
C LEU A 492 -29.35 26.47 1.02
N GLN A 493 -29.95 25.47 1.66
CA GLN A 493 -30.30 24.21 0.99
C GLN A 493 -31.36 24.43 -0.10
N ASN A 494 -32.40 25.21 0.17
CA ASN A 494 -33.43 25.56 -0.80
C ASN A 494 -32.87 26.38 -1.98
N TRP A 495 -31.90 27.25 -1.72
CA TRP A 495 -31.22 27.99 -2.77
C TRP A 495 -30.38 27.08 -3.68
N VAL A 496 -29.63 26.14 -3.11
CA VAL A 496 -28.80 25.18 -3.85
C VAL A 496 -29.67 24.32 -4.78
N SER A 497 -30.81 23.81 -4.28
CA SER A 497 -31.72 23.00 -5.10
C SER A 497 -32.38 23.78 -6.24
N THR A 498 -32.54 25.09 -6.10
CA THR A 498 -33.22 25.94 -7.09
C THR A 498 -32.25 26.46 -8.16
N ASN A 499 -31.01 26.77 -7.79
CA ASN A 499 -30.07 27.51 -8.66
C ASN A 499 -28.94 26.66 -9.25
N ILE A 500 -28.67 25.46 -8.72
CA ILE A 500 -27.56 24.61 -9.19
C ILE A 500 -28.10 23.36 -9.87
N GLN A 501 -27.97 23.31 -11.20
CA GLN A 501 -28.32 22.13 -12.00
C GLN A 501 -27.14 21.19 -12.20
N LEU A 502 -27.41 19.88 -12.19
CA LEU A 502 -26.40 18.83 -12.31
C LEU A 502 -25.69 18.83 -13.69
N ALA A 503 -26.42 19.20 -14.75
CA ALA A 503 -25.87 19.37 -16.09
C ALA A 503 -24.83 20.51 -16.17
N SER A 504 -25.02 21.57 -15.39
CA SER A 504 -24.11 22.71 -15.33
C SER A 504 -22.80 22.38 -14.59
N LEU A 505 -22.82 21.41 -13.65
CA LEU A 505 -21.62 20.95 -12.95
C LEU A 505 -20.62 20.27 -13.90
N ASN A 506 -21.09 19.46 -14.85
CA ASN A 506 -20.22 18.75 -15.80
C ASN A 506 -19.43 19.69 -16.73
N ASN A 507 -19.92 20.91 -16.97
CA ASN A 507 -19.24 21.93 -17.78
C ASN A 507 -18.17 22.73 -17.00
N LEU A 508 -17.98 22.47 -15.70
CA LEU A 508 -17.15 23.27 -14.78
C LEU A 508 -15.85 22.56 -14.34
N ARG A 509 -15.41 21.52 -15.07
CA ARG A 509 -14.12 20.85 -14.81
C ARG A 509 -12.99 21.88 -14.72
N GLY A 510 -12.37 21.98 -13.54
CA GLY A 510 -11.16 22.77 -13.32
C GLY A 510 -11.35 24.29 -13.14
N LYS A 511 -12.57 24.80 -12.92
CA LYS A 511 -12.79 26.22 -12.58
C LYS A 511 -13.75 26.39 -11.39
N PRO A 512 -13.37 27.10 -10.32
CA PRO A 512 -14.29 27.41 -9.23
C PRO A 512 -15.30 28.42 -9.74
N LEU A 513 -16.60 28.19 -9.53
CA LEU A 513 -17.60 29.24 -9.74
C LEU A 513 -17.57 30.20 -8.54
N LYS A 514 -17.60 31.50 -8.82
CA LYS A 514 -18.16 32.49 -7.91
C LYS A 514 -19.66 32.61 -8.24
N PRO A 515 -20.60 32.20 -7.37
CA PRO A 515 -21.95 32.71 -7.42
C PRO A 515 -22.01 33.98 -6.57
N PHE A 516 -22.56 35.04 -7.16
CA PHE A 516 -22.70 36.36 -6.56
C PHE A 516 -24.14 36.58 -6.12
N ALA A 517 -24.30 37.06 -4.90
CA ALA A 517 -25.35 38.01 -4.53
C ALA A 517 -24.67 39.07 -3.67
N GLU A 518 -25.09 40.33 -3.75
CA GLU A 518 -24.48 41.51 -3.08
C GLU A 518 -24.33 41.37 -1.55
N SER A 519 -24.83 40.29 -0.96
CA SER A 519 -24.86 40.01 0.48
C SER A 519 -24.07 38.78 0.96
N CYS A 520 -23.54 37.89 0.09
CA CYS A 520 -22.83 36.66 0.51
C CYS A 520 -21.76 36.20 -0.50
N GLN A 521 -20.58 35.77 -0.03
CA GLN A 521 -19.52 35.23 -0.89
C GLN A 521 -19.32 33.73 -0.68
N ALA A 522 -19.49 32.95 -1.76
CA ALA A 522 -19.34 31.50 -1.73
C ALA A 522 -18.52 30.96 -2.90
N ILE A 523 -17.92 29.78 -2.69
CA ILE A 523 -17.19 29.00 -3.70
C ILE A 523 -17.83 27.63 -3.81
N ILE A 524 -18.01 27.19 -5.05
CA ILE A 524 -18.44 25.83 -5.37
C ILE A 524 -17.24 25.06 -5.93
N VAL A 525 -16.94 23.94 -5.29
CA VAL A 525 -15.87 23.02 -5.70
C VAL A 525 -16.52 21.70 -6.11
N PRO A 526 -16.57 21.37 -7.40
CA PRO A 526 -17.14 20.11 -7.84
C PRO A 526 -16.20 18.92 -7.52
N LEU A 527 -16.79 17.77 -7.20
CA LEU A 527 -16.10 16.53 -6.87
C LEU A 527 -16.27 15.53 -8.02
N PHE A 528 -15.19 15.28 -8.76
CA PHE A 528 -15.19 14.40 -9.92
C PHE A 528 -14.30 13.18 -9.71
N THR A 529 -14.78 12.02 -10.16
CA THR A 529 -13.96 10.83 -10.39
C THR A 529 -13.81 10.55 -11.89
N ARG A 530 -13.07 9.49 -12.26
CA ARG A 530 -12.74 9.17 -13.66
C ARG A 530 -13.98 9.08 -14.58
N ASN A 531 -15.13 8.64 -14.05
CA ASN A 531 -16.33 8.34 -14.85
C ASN A 531 -17.57 9.22 -14.55
N GLN A 532 -17.61 10.00 -13.46
CA GLN A 532 -18.81 10.77 -13.09
C GLN A 532 -18.56 11.88 -12.05
N CYS A 533 -19.51 12.81 -11.93
CA CYS A 533 -19.57 13.79 -10.84
C CYS A 533 -20.20 13.13 -9.60
N LEU A 534 -19.47 13.09 -8.49
CA LEU A 534 -19.97 12.54 -7.22
C LEU A 534 -20.76 13.57 -6.41
N GLY A 535 -20.51 14.87 -6.62
CA GLY A 535 -21.08 15.93 -5.81
C GLY A 535 -20.33 17.24 -5.89
N MET A 536 -20.51 18.09 -4.89
CA MET A 536 -19.84 19.37 -4.75
C MET A 536 -19.67 19.79 -3.29
N ILE A 537 -18.70 20.66 -3.03
CA ILE A 537 -18.50 21.33 -1.76
C ILE A 537 -18.82 22.81 -1.95
N LEU A 538 -19.67 23.34 -1.08
CA LEU A 538 -19.99 24.76 -0.99
C LEU A 538 -19.27 25.35 0.22
N LEU A 539 -18.42 26.35 0.03
CA LEU A 539 -17.79 27.11 1.10
C LEU A 539 -18.26 28.56 1.07
N ARG A 540 -18.47 29.19 2.23
CA ARG A 540 -18.94 30.59 2.33
C ARG A 540 -18.15 31.38 3.36
N TRP A 541 -17.83 32.64 3.05
CA TRP A 541 -17.11 33.58 3.93
C TRP A 541 -17.94 34.86 4.19
N PRO A 542 -17.58 35.64 5.24
CA PRO A 542 -18.17 36.95 5.45
C PRO A 542 -17.71 37.92 4.35
N LEU A 543 -18.53 38.93 4.05
CA LEU A 543 -18.24 39.96 3.05
C LEU A 543 -16.91 40.71 3.29
N SER A 544 -16.46 40.81 4.55
CA SER A 544 -15.21 41.46 4.94
C SER A 544 -13.94 40.70 4.50
N GLU A 545 -14.05 39.41 4.17
CA GLU A 545 -12.91 38.54 3.86
C GLU A 545 -12.83 38.16 2.37
N GLN A 546 -13.14 39.11 1.49
CA GLN A 546 -13.28 38.86 0.06
C GLN A 546 -12.04 38.28 -0.65
N LYS A 547 -10.85 38.60 -0.15
CA LYS A 547 -9.58 38.09 -0.68
C LYS A 547 -9.37 36.59 -0.40
N ASN A 548 -10.04 36.04 0.61
CA ASN A 548 -9.88 34.63 1.01
C ASN A 548 -10.50 33.68 -0.02
N ALA A 549 -11.63 34.06 -0.63
CA ALA A 549 -12.27 33.26 -1.66
C ALA A 549 -11.32 33.00 -2.85
N GLU A 550 -10.74 34.06 -3.43
CA GLU A 550 -9.81 33.91 -4.55
C GLU A 550 -8.56 33.11 -4.16
N LYS A 551 -8.02 33.37 -2.97
CA LYS A 551 -6.83 32.70 -2.42
C LYS A 551 -7.04 31.19 -2.21
N TYR A 552 -8.15 30.78 -1.61
CA TYR A 552 -8.42 29.37 -1.28
C TYR A 552 -8.99 28.57 -2.46
N SER A 553 -9.47 29.25 -3.51
CA SER A 553 -10.05 28.59 -4.69
C SER A 553 -9.08 27.65 -5.41
N THR A 554 -7.84 28.10 -5.65
CA THR A 554 -6.76 27.32 -6.28
C THR A 554 -6.30 26.18 -5.37
N GLN A 555 -6.32 26.40 -4.06
CA GLN A 555 -5.90 25.41 -3.06
C GLN A 555 -6.92 24.27 -2.96
N LEU A 556 -8.22 24.58 -2.96
CA LEU A 556 -9.30 23.58 -2.92
C LEU A 556 -9.37 22.73 -4.19
N GLN A 557 -8.99 23.28 -5.34
CA GLN A 557 -8.88 22.50 -6.58
C GLN A 557 -7.81 21.42 -6.53
N GLN A 558 -6.75 21.60 -5.75
CA GLN A 558 -5.70 20.59 -5.59
C GLN A 558 -6.15 19.43 -4.70
N VAL A 559 -7.08 19.70 -3.79
CA VAL A 559 -7.57 18.75 -2.78
C VAL A 559 -8.87 18.05 -3.21
N SER A 560 -9.64 18.67 -4.11
CA SER A 560 -10.92 18.13 -4.56
C SER A 560 -10.85 16.73 -5.21
N PRO A 561 -9.81 16.36 -5.98
CA PRO A 561 -9.71 15.00 -6.53
C PRO A 561 -9.51 13.96 -5.41
N ASN A 562 -8.77 14.32 -4.36
CA ASN A 562 -8.50 13.46 -3.20
C ASN A 562 -9.80 13.19 -2.44
N LEU A 563 -10.58 14.24 -2.22
CA LEU A 563 -11.89 14.16 -1.56
C LEU A 563 -12.88 13.33 -2.39
N ALA A 564 -12.89 13.50 -3.71
CA ALA A 564 -13.73 12.72 -4.60
C ALA A 564 -13.36 11.22 -4.56
N ALA A 565 -12.07 10.89 -4.66
CA ALA A 565 -11.59 9.51 -4.60
C ALA A 565 -11.88 8.85 -3.24
N ALA A 566 -11.73 9.60 -2.14
CA ALA A 566 -12.07 9.15 -0.79
C ALA A 566 -13.55 8.79 -0.66
N ILE A 567 -14.43 9.68 -1.13
CA ILE A 567 -15.89 9.48 -1.07
C ILE A 567 -16.27 8.26 -1.92
N ASP A 568 -15.70 8.11 -3.11
CA ASP A 568 -15.93 6.95 -3.98
C ASP A 568 -15.56 5.64 -3.27
N ARG A 569 -14.38 5.60 -2.64
CA ARG A 569 -13.91 4.42 -1.89
C ARG A 569 -14.81 4.10 -0.71
N ILE A 570 -15.17 5.09 0.11
CA ILE A 570 -16.02 4.87 1.28
C ILE A 570 -17.42 4.42 0.84
N VAL A 571 -17.95 4.94 -0.26
CA VAL A 571 -19.21 4.47 -0.85
C VAL A 571 -19.09 3.03 -1.34
N ILE A 572 -17.99 2.65 -1.99
CA ILE A 572 -17.74 1.26 -2.40
C ILE A 572 -17.65 0.34 -1.18
N LEU A 573 -16.88 0.71 -0.16
CA LEU A 573 -16.72 -0.06 1.07
C LEU A 573 -18.03 -0.17 1.86
N GLU A 574 -18.80 0.91 2.02
CA GLU A 574 -20.14 0.86 2.62
C GLU A 574 -21.09 0.01 1.80
N ASN A 575 -21.01 0.04 0.46
CA ASN A 575 -21.84 -0.80 -0.40
C ASN A 575 -21.44 -2.26 -0.31
N ASP A 576 -20.16 -2.58 -0.19
CA ASP A 576 -19.68 -3.94 -0.04
C ASP A 576 -19.96 -4.47 1.38
N GLN A 577 -19.82 -3.63 2.41
CA GLN A 577 -20.29 -3.93 3.76
C GLN A 577 -21.81 -4.05 3.83
N ARG A 578 -22.57 -3.23 3.09
CA ARG A 578 -24.02 -3.42 2.95
C ARG A 578 -24.32 -4.66 2.16
N LYS A 579 -23.54 -5.07 1.17
CA LYS A 579 -23.74 -6.35 0.47
C LYS A 579 -23.42 -7.53 1.38
N THR A 580 -22.41 -7.44 2.24
CA THR A 580 -22.09 -8.51 3.21
C THR A 580 -23.06 -8.52 4.38
N VAL A 581 -23.47 -7.36 4.89
CA VAL A 581 -24.50 -7.23 5.92
C VAL A 581 -25.87 -7.58 5.35
N ILE A 582 -26.24 -7.17 4.13
CA ILE A 582 -27.46 -7.64 3.45
C ILE A 582 -27.31 -9.13 3.18
N ALA A 583 -26.16 -9.65 2.76
CA ALA A 583 -25.95 -11.10 2.61
C ALA A 583 -26.03 -11.86 3.94
N GLN A 584 -25.76 -11.22 5.09
CA GLN A 584 -25.84 -11.80 6.44
C GLN A 584 -27.19 -11.57 7.15
N SER A 585 -27.86 -10.45 6.90
CA SER A 585 -29.15 -10.05 7.50
C SER A 585 -30.35 -10.41 6.63
N SER A 586 -30.14 -10.64 5.33
CA SER A 586 -31.11 -11.36 4.49
C SER A 586 -31.05 -12.88 4.68
N MET A 587 -30.09 -13.42 5.46
CA MET A 587 -30.13 -14.84 5.87
C MET A 587 -31.25 -15.15 6.87
N GLY A 588 -31.93 -14.14 7.43
CA GLY A 588 -33.10 -14.35 8.27
C GLY A 588 -34.37 -14.70 7.48
N ASP A 589 -34.48 -14.26 6.22
CA ASP A 589 -35.71 -14.32 5.43
C ASP A 589 -35.54 -14.98 4.03
N GLN A 590 -34.31 -15.36 3.62
CA GLN A 590 -34.03 -15.89 2.26
C GLN A 590 -33.84 -17.42 2.15
N HIS A 591 -34.09 -18.19 3.20
CA HIS A 591 -33.75 -19.62 3.22
C HIS A 591 -34.94 -20.57 3.47
N GLU A 592 -36.14 -20.20 3.02
CA GLU A 592 -37.27 -21.12 3.03
C GLU A 592 -37.22 -22.05 1.80
N LEU A 593 -37.14 -23.35 2.05
CA LEU A 593 -37.17 -24.37 1.00
C LEU A 593 -38.64 -24.61 0.61
N LEU A 594 -39.04 -24.13 -0.56
CA LEU A 594 -40.41 -24.21 -1.07
C LEU A 594 -40.59 -25.43 -1.98
N PHE A 595 -41.55 -26.29 -1.64
CA PHE A 595 -41.92 -27.48 -2.40
C PHE A 595 -43.31 -27.97 -1.98
N GLU A 596 -44.02 -28.61 -2.90
CA GLU A 596 -45.26 -29.34 -2.65
C GLU A 596 -45.18 -30.80 -3.12
N SER A 597 -44.21 -31.12 -3.98
CA SER A 597 -44.04 -32.42 -4.60
C SER A 597 -43.74 -33.56 -3.64
N ALA A 598 -44.27 -34.75 -3.96
CA ALA A 598 -44.00 -35.97 -3.20
C ALA A 598 -42.50 -36.33 -3.20
N ALA A 599 -41.79 -36.09 -4.31
CA ALA A 599 -40.36 -36.36 -4.42
C ALA A 599 -39.54 -35.52 -3.43
N MET A 600 -39.83 -34.23 -3.30
CA MET A 600 -39.16 -33.37 -2.31
C MET A 600 -39.58 -33.68 -0.87
N ARG A 601 -40.81 -34.16 -0.63
CA ARG A 601 -41.21 -34.65 0.71
C ARG A 601 -40.36 -35.84 1.16
N THR A 602 -40.10 -36.80 0.27
CA THR A 602 -39.22 -37.94 0.57
C THR A 602 -37.80 -37.47 0.90
N VAL A 603 -37.23 -36.57 0.10
CA VAL A 603 -35.91 -35.97 0.38
C VAL A 603 -35.90 -35.28 1.76
N MET A 604 -36.95 -34.54 2.11
CA MET A 604 -37.03 -33.88 3.41
C MET A 604 -37.19 -34.83 4.59
N GLN A 605 -37.86 -35.98 4.41
CA GLN A 605 -37.91 -37.04 5.41
C GLN A 605 -36.52 -37.63 5.65
N GLU A 606 -35.76 -37.91 4.59
CA GLU A 606 -34.36 -38.37 4.71
C GLU A 606 -33.49 -37.33 5.42
N VAL A 607 -33.63 -36.05 5.07
CA VAL A 607 -32.92 -34.94 5.72
C VAL A 607 -33.23 -34.89 7.22
N GLN A 608 -34.50 -35.01 7.61
CA GLN A 608 -34.90 -35.00 9.02
C GLN A 608 -34.35 -36.20 9.81
N LEU A 609 -34.20 -37.35 9.17
CA LEU A 609 -33.63 -38.54 9.81
C LEU A 609 -32.11 -38.42 9.98
N VAL A 610 -31.39 -37.91 8.98
CA VAL A 610 -29.92 -37.82 9.02
C VAL A 610 -29.40 -36.59 9.77
N ALA A 611 -30.15 -35.48 9.77
CA ALA A 611 -29.76 -34.22 10.40
C ALA A 611 -29.35 -34.32 11.89
N PRO A 612 -30.00 -35.09 12.77
CA PRO A 612 -29.57 -35.20 14.18
C PRO A 612 -28.30 -36.05 14.39
N THR A 613 -27.81 -36.77 13.36
CA THR A 613 -26.63 -37.63 13.44
C THR A 613 -25.32 -36.87 13.17
N ASP A 614 -24.18 -37.46 13.54
CA ASP A 614 -22.82 -36.98 13.23
C ASP A 614 -22.28 -37.50 11.89
N ALA A 615 -23.06 -38.31 11.18
CA ALA A 615 -22.68 -38.90 9.90
C ALA A 615 -22.41 -37.83 8.83
N SER A 616 -21.43 -38.12 7.96
CA SER A 616 -21.18 -37.32 6.76
C SER A 616 -22.29 -37.56 5.74
N VAL A 617 -22.79 -36.47 5.15
CA VAL A 617 -23.88 -36.54 4.18
C VAL A 617 -23.37 -36.14 2.80
N LEU A 618 -23.58 -37.01 1.81
CA LEU A 618 -23.30 -36.75 0.40
C LEU A 618 -24.60 -36.43 -0.34
N ILE A 619 -24.69 -35.24 -0.90
CA ILE A 619 -25.82 -34.74 -1.64
C ILE A 619 -25.53 -34.88 -3.13
N THR A 620 -26.27 -35.74 -3.82
CA THR A 620 -26.14 -35.94 -5.27
C THR A 620 -27.29 -35.26 -6.00
N GLY A 621 -27.03 -34.71 -7.19
CA GLY A 621 -28.08 -34.16 -8.05
C GLY A 621 -27.53 -33.18 -9.07
N GLU A 622 -28.30 -32.95 -10.13
CA GLU A 622 -27.91 -32.05 -11.22
C GLU A 622 -27.59 -30.62 -10.74
N SER A 623 -26.85 -29.86 -11.56
CA SER A 623 -26.56 -28.46 -11.26
C SER A 623 -27.86 -27.64 -11.23
N GLY A 624 -27.95 -26.69 -10.29
CA GLY A 624 -29.12 -25.81 -10.15
C GLY A 624 -30.34 -26.44 -9.45
N THR A 625 -30.24 -27.62 -8.84
CA THR A 625 -31.35 -28.29 -8.12
C THR A 625 -31.57 -27.83 -6.68
N GLY A 626 -30.67 -27.00 -6.13
CA GLY A 626 -30.77 -26.46 -4.76
C GLY A 626 -30.01 -27.25 -3.68
N LYS A 627 -28.90 -27.91 -4.03
CA LYS A 627 -28.08 -28.71 -3.10
C LYS A 627 -27.62 -27.93 -1.85
N GLU A 628 -27.23 -26.66 -2.01
CA GLU A 628 -26.86 -25.78 -0.88
C GLU A 628 -28.02 -25.56 0.11
N LEU A 629 -29.25 -25.42 -0.40
CA LEU A 629 -30.43 -25.26 0.46
C LEU A 629 -30.68 -26.53 1.28
N ILE A 630 -30.53 -27.71 0.67
CA ILE A 630 -30.63 -28.99 1.40
C ILE A 630 -29.52 -29.14 2.44
N ALA A 631 -28.28 -28.78 2.11
CA ALA A 631 -27.17 -28.78 3.07
C ALA A 631 -27.46 -27.88 4.29
N ARG A 632 -28.04 -26.70 4.04
CA ARG A 632 -28.47 -25.79 5.10
C ARG A 632 -29.64 -26.36 5.92
N GLN A 633 -30.61 -27.04 5.30
CA GLN A 633 -31.67 -27.74 6.05
C GLN A 633 -31.09 -28.85 6.94
N ILE A 634 -30.14 -29.64 6.45
CA ILE A 634 -29.44 -30.65 7.26
C ILE A 634 -28.78 -30.01 8.49
N HIS A 635 -28.12 -28.85 8.31
CA HIS A 635 -27.53 -28.11 9.43
C HIS A 635 -28.60 -27.58 10.41
N ASN A 636 -29.68 -26.98 9.90
CA ASN A 636 -30.75 -26.38 10.70
C ASN A 636 -31.50 -27.42 11.56
N TYR A 637 -31.71 -28.63 11.02
CA TYR A 637 -32.35 -29.74 11.75
C TYR A 637 -31.37 -30.51 12.65
N SER A 638 -30.09 -30.14 12.67
CA SER A 638 -29.08 -30.78 13.51
C SER A 638 -28.97 -30.18 14.90
N SER A 639 -28.27 -30.89 15.80
CA SER A 639 -27.85 -30.36 17.10
C SER A 639 -26.87 -29.17 16.99
N LEU A 640 -26.27 -28.96 15.81
CA LEU A 640 -25.28 -27.91 15.53
C LEU A 640 -25.91 -26.64 14.92
N ARG A 641 -27.23 -26.49 14.88
CA ARG A 641 -27.92 -25.35 14.22
C ARG A 641 -27.53 -23.94 14.68
N VAL A 642 -26.91 -23.81 15.86
CA VAL A 642 -26.42 -22.52 16.43
C VAL A 642 -24.90 -22.36 16.24
N LYS A 643 -24.25 -23.36 15.65
CA LYS A 643 -22.81 -23.40 15.39
C LYS A 643 -22.50 -22.92 13.96
N PRO A 644 -21.23 -22.62 13.64
CA PRO A 644 -20.87 -22.15 12.31
C PRO A 644 -21.28 -23.13 11.20
N PHE A 645 -21.85 -22.60 10.12
CA PHE A 645 -22.07 -23.31 8.85
C PHE A 645 -21.19 -22.66 7.79
N ILE A 646 -20.06 -23.29 7.49
CA ILE A 646 -19.06 -22.78 6.53
C ILE A 646 -19.29 -23.45 5.18
N THR A 647 -19.42 -22.67 4.12
CA THR A 647 -19.63 -23.16 2.74
C THR A 647 -18.39 -22.94 1.89
N VAL A 648 -18.05 -23.93 1.07
CA VAL A 648 -16.93 -23.87 0.13
C VAL A 648 -17.35 -24.47 -1.20
N ASP A 649 -17.20 -23.70 -2.28
CA ASP A 649 -17.42 -24.20 -3.65
C ASP A 649 -16.08 -24.58 -4.27
N CYS A 650 -15.86 -25.88 -4.47
CA CYS A 650 -14.58 -26.41 -4.95
C CYS A 650 -14.32 -26.07 -6.43
N SER A 651 -15.34 -25.64 -7.19
CA SER A 651 -15.23 -25.31 -8.61
C SER A 651 -14.76 -23.87 -8.87
N THR A 652 -14.97 -22.97 -7.90
CA THR A 652 -14.72 -21.53 -8.05
C THR A 652 -13.31 -21.11 -7.64
N ILE A 653 -12.61 -21.94 -6.87
CA ILE A 653 -11.28 -21.66 -6.35
C ILE A 653 -10.23 -22.27 -7.28
N VAL A 654 -9.20 -21.50 -7.64
CA VAL A 654 -8.09 -21.97 -8.48
C VAL A 654 -7.39 -23.14 -7.78
N GLU A 655 -7.03 -24.18 -8.53
CA GLU A 655 -6.45 -25.45 -8.06
C GLU A 655 -5.31 -25.27 -7.04
N ASN A 656 -4.45 -24.27 -7.26
CA ASN A 656 -3.30 -23.99 -6.40
C ASN A 656 -3.64 -23.26 -5.09
N LEU A 657 -4.84 -22.69 -4.97
CA LEU A 657 -5.31 -21.91 -3.82
C LEU A 657 -6.28 -22.69 -2.93
N ILE A 658 -7.00 -23.67 -3.47
CA ILE A 658 -8.00 -24.44 -2.72
C ILE A 658 -7.40 -25.21 -1.53
N GLU A 659 -6.14 -25.64 -1.63
CA GLU A 659 -5.41 -26.25 -0.51
C GLU A 659 -5.19 -25.24 0.63
N SER A 660 -4.73 -24.03 0.28
CA SER A 660 -4.50 -22.95 1.23
C SER A 660 -5.81 -22.44 1.86
N GLU A 661 -6.89 -22.37 1.09
CA GLU A 661 -8.20 -21.98 1.59
C GLU A 661 -8.78 -23.03 2.56
N LEU A 662 -8.75 -24.32 2.20
CA LEU A 662 -9.31 -25.39 3.04
C LEU A 662 -8.50 -25.60 4.32
N PHE A 663 -7.18 -25.74 4.21
CA PHE A 663 -6.30 -26.14 5.32
C PHE A 663 -5.56 -24.97 5.98
N GLY A 664 -5.61 -23.77 5.38
CA GLY A 664 -4.83 -22.62 5.84
C GLY A 664 -3.37 -22.73 5.43
N HIS A 665 -2.61 -21.65 5.63
CA HIS A 665 -1.18 -21.64 5.34
C HIS A 665 -0.39 -20.90 6.42
N ARG A 666 0.89 -21.26 6.52
CA ARG A 666 1.91 -20.48 7.22
C ARG A 666 2.50 -19.44 6.28
N LYS A 667 2.94 -18.33 6.85
CA LYS A 667 3.77 -17.33 6.19
C LYS A 667 4.97 -18.01 5.53
N GLY A 668 5.17 -17.70 4.24
CA GLY A 668 6.27 -18.28 3.44
C GLY A 668 5.97 -19.65 2.83
N ALA A 669 4.76 -20.19 2.97
CA ALA A 669 4.39 -21.48 2.38
C ALA A 669 4.42 -21.49 0.84
N PHE A 670 4.10 -20.36 0.19
CA PHE A 670 4.19 -20.16 -1.26
C PHE A 670 4.42 -18.67 -1.60
N THR A 671 4.72 -18.35 -2.86
CA THR A 671 4.88 -16.98 -3.34
C THR A 671 3.57 -16.21 -3.24
N GLY A 672 3.44 -15.34 -2.23
CA GLY A 672 2.20 -14.62 -1.92
C GLY A 672 1.65 -14.88 -0.51
N ALA A 673 2.12 -15.94 0.17
CA ALA A 673 1.79 -16.24 1.57
C ALA A 673 2.55 -15.29 2.53
N THR A 674 2.08 -14.05 2.63
CA THR A 674 2.71 -13.00 3.44
C THR A 674 2.40 -13.10 4.93
N ASN A 675 1.27 -13.73 5.29
CA ASN A 675 0.78 -13.93 6.66
C ASN A 675 0.39 -15.40 6.89
N ASP A 676 0.20 -15.79 8.15
CA ASP A 676 -0.49 -17.04 8.48
C ASP A 676 -1.99 -16.83 8.28
N GLN A 677 -2.66 -17.75 7.57
CA GLN A 677 -4.11 -17.68 7.37
C GLN A 677 -4.77 -18.97 7.85
N PRO A 678 -5.74 -18.90 8.79
CA PRO A 678 -6.49 -20.08 9.22
C PRO A 678 -7.41 -20.55 8.10
N GLY A 679 -7.35 -21.85 7.78
CA GLY A 679 -8.20 -22.45 6.75
C GLY A 679 -9.67 -22.55 7.14
N LEU A 680 -10.52 -22.78 6.14
CA LEU A 680 -11.97 -22.93 6.29
C LEU A 680 -12.35 -24.10 7.21
N ILE A 681 -11.53 -25.16 7.26
CA ILE A 681 -11.69 -26.27 8.21
C ILE A 681 -11.53 -25.78 9.67
N ALA A 682 -10.62 -24.84 9.92
CA ALA A 682 -10.42 -24.26 11.24
C ALA A 682 -11.60 -23.37 11.65
N GLN A 683 -12.15 -22.63 10.70
CA GLN A 683 -13.30 -21.75 10.92
C GLN A 683 -14.60 -22.54 11.17
N ALA A 684 -14.68 -23.77 10.66
CA ALA A 684 -15.81 -24.67 10.85
C ALA A 684 -15.74 -25.48 12.16
N ASP A 685 -14.74 -25.27 13.01
CA ASP A 685 -14.54 -26.04 14.24
C ASP A 685 -15.75 -25.95 15.18
N GLY A 686 -16.20 -27.11 15.66
CA GLY A 686 -17.44 -27.28 16.43
C GLY A 686 -18.73 -27.04 15.63
N GLY A 687 -18.65 -26.96 14.30
CA GLY A 687 -19.75 -26.64 13.39
C GLY A 687 -19.86 -27.61 12.20
N THR A 688 -20.36 -27.09 11.08
CA THR A 688 -20.58 -27.86 9.84
C THR A 688 -19.79 -27.23 8.69
N LEU A 689 -19.06 -28.05 7.95
CA LEU A 689 -18.39 -27.68 6.70
C LEU A 689 -19.15 -28.29 5.52
N PHE A 690 -19.65 -27.42 4.65
CA PHE A 690 -20.29 -27.77 3.40
C PHE A 690 -19.31 -27.61 2.24
N LEU A 691 -19.00 -28.69 1.51
CA LEU A 691 -18.20 -28.64 0.30
C LEU A 691 -19.10 -28.92 -0.92
N ASP A 692 -19.33 -27.90 -1.74
CA ASP A 692 -20.00 -28.06 -3.03
C ASP A 692 -18.99 -28.45 -4.12
N GLU A 693 -19.49 -29.18 -5.11
CA GLU A 693 -18.74 -29.77 -6.21
C GLU A 693 -17.48 -30.56 -5.78
N ILE A 694 -17.62 -31.44 -4.78
CA ILE A 694 -16.50 -32.24 -4.24
C ILE A 694 -15.76 -33.08 -5.29
N GLY A 695 -16.43 -33.44 -6.38
CA GLY A 695 -15.86 -34.17 -7.52
C GLY A 695 -14.85 -33.37 -8.35
N GLU A 696 -14.74 -32.05 -8.14
CA GLU A 696 -13.74 -31.19 -8.80
C GLU A 696 -12.41 -31.12 -8.03
N LEU A 697 -12.33 -31.71 -6.82
CA LEU A 697 -11.11 -31.64 -6.03
C LEU A 697 -9.94 -32.38 -6.70
N PRO A 698 -8.74 -31.78 -6.76
CA PRO A 698 -7.52 -32.45 -7.18
C PRO A 698 -7.17 -33.66 -6.31
N LEU A 699 -6.60 -34.71 -6.90
CA LEU A 699 -6.20 -35.95 -6.20
C LEU A 699 -5.26 -35.70 -5.00
N ASP A 700 -4.37 -34.73 -5.11
CA ASP A 700 -3.42 -34.39 -4.04
C ASP A 700 -4.15 -33.82 -2.81
N ILE A 701 -5.20 -33.03 -3.05
CA ILE A 701 -6.04 -32.43 -2.00
C ILE A 701 -6.99 -33.49 -1.42
N GLN A 702 -7.50 -34.40 -2.24
CA GLN A 702 -8.30 -35.54 -1.78
C GLN A 702 -7.56 -36.38 -0.72
N SER A 703 -6.23 -36.54 -0.85
CA SER A 703 -5.43 -37.27 0.15
C SER A 703 -5.37 -36.57 1.51
N LYS A 704 -5.31 -35.22 1.53
CA LYS A 704 -5.31 -34.41 2.76
C LYS A 704 -6.70 -34.35 3.37
N LEU A 705 -7.73 -34.26 2.54
CA LEU A 705 -9.12 -34.31 2.98
C LEU A 705 -9.43 -35.66 3.62
N LEU A 706 -8.96 -36.77 3.05
CA LEU A 706 -9.10 -38.10 3.63
C LEU A 706 -8.56 -38.15 5.06
N ARG A 707 -7.37 -37.60 5.29
CA ARG A 707 -6.76 -37.54 6.63
C ARG A 707 -7.61 -36.73 7.60
N PHE A 708 -8.16 -35.60 7.15
CA PHE A 708 -9.10 -34.81 7.94
C PHE A 708 -10.40 -35.58 8.26
N VAL A 709 -10.97 -36.31 7.29
CA VAL A 709 -12.20 -37.08 7.54
C VAL A 709 -11.95 -38.27 8.48
N GLN A 710 -10.79 -38.93 8.37
CA GLN A 710 -10.46 -40.10 9.18
C GLN A 710 -9.99 -39.75 10.59
N GLU A 711 -9.02 -38.84 10.71
CA GLU A 711 -8.32 -38.54 11.96
C GLU A 711 -8.86 -37.29 12.67
N LYS A 712 -9.74 -36.51 12.02
CA LYS A 712 -10.19 -35.19 12.48
C LYS A 712 -9.00 -34.25 12.73
N THR A 713 -7.95 -34.41 11.94
CA THR A 713 -6.75 -33.57 11.99
C THR A 713 -6.34 -33.08 10.61
N TYR A 714 -5.68 -31.92 10.58
CA TYR A 714 -5.10 -31.38 9.35
C TYR A 714 -3.80 -30.62 9.65
N VAL A 715 -3.05 -30.31 8.60
CA VAL A 715 -1.82 -29.53 8.66
C VAL A 715 -1.95 -28.38 7.66
N ALA A 716 -1.67 -27.16 8.11
CA ALA A 716 -1.66 -25.98 7.25
C ALA A 716 -0.49 -26.06 6.26
N VAL A 717 -0.66 -25.47 5.07
CA VAL A 717 0.38 -25.45 4.04
C VAL A 717 1.63 -24.76 4.58
N GLY A 718 2.79 -25.42 4.47
CA GLY A 718 4.05 -24.92 5.01
C GLY A 718 4.19 -25.02 6.54
N ASP A 719 3.21 -25.59 7.25
CA ASP A 719 3.31 -25.94 8.67
C ASP A 719 3.68 -27.42 8.84
N GLN A 720 4.23 -27.76 10.01
CA GLN A 720 4.45 -29.16 10.42
C GLN A 720 3.56 -29.55 11.61
N ARG A 721 2.88 -28.58 12.22
CA ARG A 721 2.01 -28.82 13.37
C ARG A 721 0.68 -29.42 12.92
N VAL A 722 0.40 -30.63 13.42
CA VAL A 722 -0.91 -31.28 13.29
C VAL A 722 -1.91 -30.59 14.20
N ARG A 723 -3.07 -30.20 13.65
CA ARG A 723 -4.17 -29.54 14.37
C ARG A 723 -5.38 -30.44 14.39
N LYS A 724 -6.06 -30.54 15.53
CA LYS A 724 -7.29 -31.33 15.69
C LYS A 724 -8.48 -30.40 15.70
N VAL A 725 -9.55 -30.81 15.01
CA VAL A 725 -10.80 -30.04 14.86
C VAL A 725 -11.98 -30.99 14.81
N ASP A 726 -13.12 -30.57 15.35
CA ASP A 726 -14.35 -31.36 15.33
C ASP A 726 -15.38 -30.71 14.41
N VAL A 727 -15.51 -31.26 13.20
CA VAL A 727 -16.33 -30.67 12.14
C VAL A 727 -17.21 -31.75 11.52
N ARG A 728 -18.50 -31.44 11.38
CA ARG A 728 -19.43 -32.25 10.60
C ARG A 728 -19.29 -31.95 9.11
N LEU A 729 -19.27 -32.98 8.27
CA LEU A 729 -19.14 -32.82 6.82
C LEU A 729 -20.47 -33.00 6.10
N VAL A 730 -20.81 -32.03 5.27
CA VAL A 730 -21.87 -32.15 4.26
C VAL A 730 -21.24 -31.85 2.90
N LEU A 731 -21.50 -32.68 1.92
CA LEU A 731 -20.79 -32.66 0.64
C LEU A 731 -21.81 -32.68 -0.48
N ALA A 732 -21.54 -32.01 -1.58
CA ALA A 732 -22.43 -32.00 -2.74
C ALA A 732 -21.67 -32.23 -4.05
N THR A 733 -22.32 -32.92 -4.99
CA THR A 733 -21.79 -33.09 -6.35
C THR A 733 -22.90 -33.36 -7.36
N ASN A 734 -22.66 -32.96 -8.60
CA ASN A 734 -23.43 -33.33 -9.79
C ASN A 734 -22.80 -34.50 -10.57
N ARG A 735 -21.56 -34.90 -10.25
CA ARG A 735 -20.85 -36.00 -10.92
C ARG A 735 -21.18 -37.34 -10.24
N ASN A 736 -21.11 -38.41 -11.02
CA ASN A 736 -21.14 -39.75 -10.46
C ASN A 736 -19.75 -40.11 -9.90
N LEU A 737 -19.59 -40.04 -8.58
CA LEU A 737 -18.28 -40.29 -7.94
C LEU A 737 -17.79 -41.73 -8.16
N LEU A 738 -18.68 -42.72 -8.35
CA LEU A 738 -18.26 -44.09 -8.66
C LEU A 738 -17.57 -44.18 -10.03
N ASP A 739 -18.08 -43.44 -11.02
CA ASP A 739 -17.47 -43.35 -12.35
C ASP A 739 -16.14 -42.59 -12.28
N GLU A 740 -16.06 -41.52 -11.49
CA GLU A 740 -14.82 -40.78 -11.26
C GLU A 740 -13.75 -41.64 -10.54
N VAL A 741 -14.15 -42.54 -9.64
CA VAL A 741 -13.27 -43.55 -9.03
C VAL A 741 -12.78 -44.55 -10.08
N ALA A 742 -13.68 -45.07 -10.93
CA ALA A 742 -13.30 -46.00 -11.99
C ALA A 742 -12.33 -45.37 -13.01
N MET A 743 -12.47 -44.07 -13.26
CA MET A 743 -11.59 -43.30 -14.14
C MET A 743 -10.30 -42.79 -13.45
N GLY A 744 -10.10 -43.12 -12.16
CA GLY A 744 -8.91 -42.74 -11.39
C GLY A 744 -8.79 -41.25 -11.09
N ARG A 745 -9.88 -40.48 -11.24
CA ARG A 745 -9.94 -39.03 -10.95
C ARG A 745 -10.43 -38.74 -9.53
N PHE A 746 -11.05 -39.71 -8.88
CA PHE A 746 -11.42 -39.66 -7.47
C PHE A 746 -10.89 -40.88 -6.73
N ARG A 747 -10.44 -40.70 -5.47
CA ARG A 747 -9.91 -41.82 -4.70
C ARG A 747 -11.03 -42.67 -4.09
N SER A 748 -10.89 -43.99 -4.19
CA SER A 748 -11.84 -44.94 -3.63
C SER A 748 -11.93 -44.87 -2.10
N ASP A 749 -10.79 -44.72 -1.43
CA ASP A 749 -10.71 -44.60 0.03
C ASP A 749 -11.45 -43.38 0.58
N LEU A 750 -11.32 -42.23 -0.09
CA LEU A 750 -12.08 -41.02 0.23
C LEU A 750 -13.57 -41.22 -0.02
N TYR A 751 -13.95 -41.78 -1.17
CA TYR A 751 -15.36 -42.04 -1.52
C TYR A 751 -16.10 -42.80 -0.43
N TYR A 752 -15.55 -43.93 0.02
CA TYR A 752 -16.19 -44.74 1.07
C TYR A 752 -16.23 -44.03 2.43
N ARG A 753 -15.29 -43.12 2.71
CA ARG A 753 -15.26 -42.39 3.97
C ARG A 753 -16.24 -41.22 4.01
N ILE A 754 -16.46 -40.58 2.87
CA ILE A 754 -17.38 -39.44 2.78
C ILE A 754 -18.82 -39.86 2.54
N ASN A 755 -19.05 -41.02 1.90
CA ASN A 755 -20.37 -41.54 1.60
C ASN A 755 -21.00 -42.27 2.80
N GLY A 756 -21.20 -41.53 3.90
CA GLY A 756 -21.85 -42.05 5.11
C GLY A 756 -23.36 -42.21 4.91
N PHE A 757 -24.01 -41.17 4.39
CA PHE A 757 -25.41 -41.18 4.00
C PHE A 757 -25.59 -40.38 2.71
N THR A 758 -26.30 -40.92 1.72
CA THR A 758 -26.52 -40.23 0.44
C THR A 758 -27.93 -39.65 0.38
N VAL A 759 -28.06 -38.37 0.02
CA VAL A 759 -29.34 -37.71 -0.28
C VAL A 759 -29.37 -37.38 -1.77
N ASN A 760 -30.31 -37.95 -2.51
CA ASN A 760 -30.41 -37.72 -3.95
C ASN A 760 -31.48 -36.68 -4.26
N LEU A 761 -31.08 -35.51 -4.77
CA LEU A 761 -32.02 -34.48 -5.19
C LEU A 761 -32.55 -34.77 -6.61
N PRO A 762 -33.87 -34.88 -6.78
CA PRO A 762 -34.46 -35.01 -8.10
C PRO A 762 -34.29 -33.69 -8.90
N PRO A 763 -34.06 -33.75 -10.21
CA PRO A 763 -34.12 -32.58 -11.08
C PRO A 763 -35.55 -32.02 -11.14
N LEU A 764 -35.70 -30.75 -11.52
CA LEU A 764 -36.95 -30.00 -11.44
C LEU A 764 -38.08 -30.63 -12.26
N HIS A 765 -37.78 -31.24 -13.41
CA HIS A 765 -38.78 -31.95 -14.22
C HIS A 765 -39.37 -33.19 -13.54
N GLN A 766 -38.68 -33.75 -12.53
CA GLN A 766 -39.20 -34.87 -11.71
C GLN A 766 -39.96 -34.40 -10.46
N ARG A 767 -40.09 -33.08 -10.27
CA ARG A 767 -40.76 -32.47 -9.10
C ARG A 767 -42.21 -32.05 -9.39
N GLY A 768 -42.78 -32.38 -10.55
CA GLY A 768 -44.18 -32.07 -10.87
C GLY A 768 -44.50 -30.58 -10.77
N ASP A 769 -45.49 -30.22 -9.94
CA ASP A 769 -46.02 -28.84 -9.82
C ASP A 769 -45.08 -27.85 -9.11
N ASP A 770 -43.96 -28.30 -8.56
CA ASP A 770 -42.97 -27.42 -7.90
C ASP A 770 -42.45 -26.33 -8.85
N ALA A 771 -42.38 -26.60 -10.16
CA ALA A 771 -41.94 -25.61 -11.14
C ALA A 771 -42.83 -24.35 -11.13
N LEU A 772 -44.16 -24.52 -11.14
CA LEU A 772 -45.08 -23.39 -11.14
C LEU A 772 -45.09 -22.65 -9.79
N LEU A 773 -45.01 -23.40 -8.68
CA LEU A 773 -44.88 -22.84 -7.34
C LEU A 773 -43.65 -21.92 -7.24
N LEU A 774 -42.49 -22.40 -7.69
CA LEU A 774 -41.24 -21.64 -7.70
C LEU A 774 -41.32 -20.43 -8.64
N CYS A 775 -41.96 -20.57 -9.81
CA CYS A 775 -42.18 -19.44 -10.72
C CYS A 775 -42.96 -18.31 -10.04
N ARG A 776 -44.04 -18.63 -9.34
CA ARG A 776 -44.86 -17.64 -8.61
C ARG A 776 -44.08 -17.00 -7.45
N HIS A 777 -43.30 -17.79 -6.73
CA HIS A 777 -42.44 -17.27 -5.67
C HIS A 777 -41.42 -16.25 -6.22
N PHE A 778 -40.71 -16.59 -7.29
CA PHE A 778 -39.75 -15.67 -7.91
C PHE A 778 -40.42 -14.47 -8.57
N LEU A 779 -41.61 -14.63 -9.14
CA LEU A 779 -42.40 -13.51 -9.66
C LEU A 779 -42.68 -12.51 -8.53
N ALA A 780 -43.25 -12.95 -7.41
CA ALA A 780 -43.54 -12.05 -6.29
C ALA A 780 -42.27 -11.34 -5.78
N LYS A 781 -41.17 -12.09 -5.63
CA LYS A 781 -39.88 -11.57 -5.19
C LYS A 781 -39.32 -10.50 -6.14
N PHE A 782 -39.30 -10.78 -7.43
CA PHE A 782 -38.75 -9.85 -8.42
C PHE A 782 -39.68 -8.67 -8.69
N SER A 783 -41.01 -8.87 -8.66
CA SER A 783 -41.99 -7.78 -8.73
C SER A 783 -41.76 -6.76 -7.61
N GLN A 784 -41.56 -7.23 -6.38
CA GLN A 784 -41.23 -6.37 -5.24
C GLN A 784 -39.86 -5.69 -5.41
N GLN A 785 -38.84 -6.44 -5.82
CA GLN A 785 -37.48 -5.94 -5.99
C GLN A 785 -37.38 -4.84 -7.08
N TYR A 786 -38.06 -5.03 -8.21
CA TYR A 786 -38.06 -4.08 -9.34
C TYR A 786 -39.21 -3.08 -9.30
N LYS A 787 -40.02 -3.08 -8.23
CA LYS A 787 -41.18 -2.18 -8.03
C LYS A 787 -42.18 -2.26 -9.21
N LYS A 788 -42.45 -3.46 -9.68
CA LYS A 788 -43.41 -3.75 -10.76
C LYS A 788 -44.72 -4.27 -10.16
N GLU A 789 -45.87 -3.83 -10.69
CA GLU A 789 -47.20 -4.32 -10.27
C GLU A 789 -47.62 -5.62 -11.00
N ILE A 790 -46.69 -6.55 -11.19
CA ILE A 790 -46.95 -7.83 -11.84
C ILE A 790 -47.45 -8.82 -10.79
N ILE A 791 -48.64 -9.40 -11.02
CA ILE A 791 -49.37 -10.20 -10.03
C ILE A 791 -49.40 -11.70 -10.33
N ASP A 792 -49.37 -12.12 -11.60
CA ASP A 792 -49.38 -13.55 -11.98
C ASP A 792 -48.98 -13.75 -13.47
N PHE A 793 -49.07 -15.00 -13.95
CA PHE A 793 -48.86 -15.41 -15.33
C PHE A 793 -50.19 -15.55 -16.10
N THR A 794 -50.17 -15.39 -17.43
CA THR A 794 -51.30 -15.77 -18.28
C THR A 794 -51.43 -17.30 -18.38
N PRO A 795 -52.63 -17.85 -18.69
CA PRO A 795 -52.78 -19.30 -18.91
C PRO A 795 -51.84 -19.86 -19.98
N ALA A 796 -51.56 -19.08 -21.03
CA ALA A 796 -50.61 -19.45 -22.06
C ALA A 796 -49.17 -19.54 -21.52
N ALA A 797 -48.76 -18.58 -20.69
CA ALA A 797 -47.46 -18.61 -20.03
C ALA A 797 -47.33 -19.79 -19.03
N ILE A 798 -48.39 -20.09 -18.27
CA ILE A 798 -48.41 -21.22 -17.32
C ILE A 798 -48.19 -22.55 -18.05
N ASN A 799 -48.89 -22.78 -19.17
CA ASN A 799 -48.73 -24.00 -19.97
C ASN A 799 -47.29 -24.17 -20.47
N ILE A 800 -46.63 -23.08 -20.88
CA ILE A 800 -45.23 -23.12 -21.31
C ILE A 800 -44.30 -23.43 -20.12
N LEU A 801 -44.51 -22.79 -18.97
CA LEU A 801 -43.69 -23.00 -17.77
C LEU A 801 -43.79 -24.44 -17.22
N GLN A 802 -44.97 -25.04 -17.28
CA GLN A 802 -45.21 -26.42 -16.85
C GLN A 802 -44.72 -27.45 -17.88
N GLY A 803 -44.75 -27.11 -19.18
CA GLY A 803 -44.29 -28.00 -20.26
C GLY A 803 -42.77 -28.00 -20.48
N HIS A 804 -42.04 -27.03 -19.91
CA HIS A 804 -40.59 -26.91 -20.10
C HIS A 804 -39.80 -27.92 -19.26
N SER A 805 -38.73 -28.49 -19.83
CA SER A 805 -37.90 -29.52 -19.19
C SER A 805 -36.92 -28.99 -18.13
N TRP A 806 -36.66 -27.68 -18.14
CA TRP A 806 -35.76 -26.98 -17.20
C TRP A 806 -34.38 -27.63 -17.07
N PRO A 807 -33.59 -27.72 -18.16
CA PRO A 807 -32.25 -28.33 -18.14
C PRO A 807 -31.28 -27.66 -17.14
N GLY A 808 -31.45 -26.37 -16.85
CA GLY A 808 -30.71 -25.64 -15.81
C GLY A 808 -31.43 -25.56 -14.46
N ASN A 809 -32.46 -26.40 -14.26
CA ASN A 809 -33.25 -26.55 -13.04
C ASN A 809 -33.71 -25.18 -12.47
N ILE A 810 -33.62 -24.98 -11.15
CA ILE A 810 -34.11 -23.77 -10.46
C ILE A 810 -33.29 -22.53 -10.87
N ARG A 811 -32.02 -22.69 -11.24
CA ARG A 811 -31.15 -21.57 -11.65
C ARG A 811 -31.61 -20.95 -12.97
N GLU A 812 -31.97 -21.79 -13.93
CA GLU A 812 -32.57 -21.35 -15.19
C GLU A 812 -33.94 -20.72 -14.95
N LEU A 813 -34.82 -21.40 -14.20
CA LEU A 813 -36.16 -20.91 -13.88
C LEU A 813 -36.12 -19.51 -13.25
N ARG A 814 -35.27 -19.32 -12.22
CA ARG A 814 -35.11 -18.02 -11.57
C ARG A 814 -34.70 -16.93 -12.57
N ASN A 815 -33.75 -17.23 -13.47
CA ASN A 815 -33.27 -16.26 -14.46
C ASN A 815 -34.33 -15.94 -15.51
N ALA A 816 -35.09 -16.94 -15.96
CA ALA A 816 -36.19 -16.77 -16.91
C ALA A 816 -37.29 -15.88 -16.33
N ILE A 817 -37.71 -16.13 -15.08
CA ILE A 817 -38.73 -15.31 -14.41
C ILE A 817 -38.22 -13.89 -14.13
N MET A 818 -36.97 -13.73 -13.69
CA MET A 818 -36.37 -12.41 -13.50
C MET A 818 -36.42 -11.57 -14.79
N ARG A 819 -36.00 -12.18 -15.92
CA ARG A 819 -36.03 -11.50 -17.22
C ARG A 819 -37.46 -11.16 -17.64
N ALA A 820 -38.41 -12.08 -17.44
CA ALA A 820 -39.81 -11.85 -17.77
C ALA A 820 -40.41 -10.70 -16.95
N VAL A 821 -40.07 -10.57 -15.67
CA VAL A 821 -40.50 -9.45 -14.81
C VAL A 821 -39.92 -8.11 -15.27
N ILE A 822 -38.66 -8.09 -15.73
CA ILE A 822 -38.02 -6.87 -16.26
C ILE A 822 -38.69 -6.41 -17.55
N LEU A 823 -38.95 -7.36 -18.47
CA LEU A 823 -39.53 -7.08 -19.79
C LEU A 823 -41.04 -6.79 -19.75
N CYS A 824 -41.75 -7.31 -18.75
CA CYS A 824 -43.19 -7.12 -18.67
C CYS A 824 -43.54 -5.70 -18.21
N GLU A 825 -44.37 -5.02 -19.00
CA GLU A 825 -44.95 -3.70 -18.70
C GLU A 825 -46.40 -3.79 -18.20
N ARG A 826 -46.97 -5.00 -18.19
CA ARG A 826 -48.37 -5.28 -17.80
C ARG A 826 -48.45 -5.94 -16.43
N LYS A 827 -49.67 -6.18 -15.93
CA LYS A 827 -49.89 -6.88 -14.65
C LYS A 827 -49.70 -8.40 -14.74
N LEU A 828 -49.73 -8.98 -15.93
CA LEU A 828 -49.59 -10.43 -16.15
C LEU A 828 -48.42 -10.71 -17.11
N ILE A 829 -47.58 -11.69 -16.75
CA ILE A 829 -46.52 -12.19 -17.62
C ILE A 829 -47.14 -13.10 -18.67
N ASP A 830 -47.00 -12.72 -19.93
CA ASP A 830 -47.49 -13.47 -21.08
C ASP A 830 -46.38 -14.23 -21.82
N SER A 831 -46.73 -15.16 -22.70
CA SER A 831 -45.79 -16.03 -23.42
C SER A 831 -44.60 -15.32 -24.10
N PRO A 832 -44.72 -14.12 -24.72
CA PRO A 832 -43.59 -13.47 -25.39
C PRO A 832 -42.50 -12.98 -24.43
N HIS A 833 -42.82 -12.84 -23.15
CA HIS A 833 -41.87 -12.42 -22.13
C HIS A 833 -41.01 -13.59 -21.61
N LEU A 834 -41.48 -14.83 -21.83
CA LEU A 834 -40.79 -16.06 -21.47
C LEU A 834 -39.95 -16.52 -22.67
N ASP A 835 -38.76 -15.95 -22.85
CA ASP A 835 -37.79 -16.37 -23.88
C ASP A 835 -37.14 -17.71 -23.50
N LEU A 836 -37.96 -18.77 -23.44
CA LEU A 836 -37.57 -20.15 -23.17
C LEU A 836 -37.27 -20.81 -24.53
N GLN A 837 -36.03 -20.67 -25.02
CA GLN A 837 -35.60 -21.41 -26.20
C GLN A 837 -35.46 -22.89 -25.83
N GLU A 838 -36.10 -23.77 -26.60
CA GLU A 838 -35.83 -25.21 -26.53
C GLU A 838 -34.35 -25.46 -26.88
N GLN A 839 -33.48 -25.54 -25.88
CA GLN A 839 -32.17 -26.16 -26.03
C GLN A 839 -32.36 -27.68 -26.11
N GLY A 840 -32.88 -28.14 -27.24
CA GLY A 840 -32.77 -29.54 -27.65
C GLY A 840 -31.30 -29.89 -27.83
N TYR A 841 -30.66 -30.42 -26.78
CA TYR A 841 -29.40 -31.14 -26.95
C TYR A 841 -29.63 -32.30 -27.93
N ILE A 842 -28.93 -32.25 -29.06
CA ILE A 842 -28.04 -33.32 -29.52
C ILE A 842 -28.43 -34.71 -28.97
N LYS A 843 -29.54 -35.25 -29.47
CA LYS A 843 -29.84 -36.69 -29.36
C LYS A 843 -30.55 -37.28 -30.60
N ALA A 844 -30.65 -36.51 -31.69
CA ALA A 844 -31.29 -36.97 -32.93
C ALA A 844 -30.49 -36.66 -34.22
N SER A 845 -29.15 -36.66 -34.16
CA SER A 845 -28.28 -36.54 -35.36
C SER A 845 -27.32 -37.71 -35.56
N ALA A 846 -27.59 -38.85 -34.93
CA ALA A 846 -26.80 -40.07 -35.14
C ALA A 846 -27.41 -41.03 -36.18
N ALA A 847 -28.60 -40.75 -36.74
CA ALA A 847 -29.32 -41.75 -37.53
C ALA A 847 -29.90 -41.28 -38.88
N HIS A 848 -29.84 -40.00 -39.26
CA HIS A 848 -30.55 -39.53 -40.47
C HIS A 848 -29.79 -38.66 -41.48
N VAL A 849 -28.46 -38.57 -41.42
CA VAL A 849 -27.64 -37.88 -42.46
C VAL A 849 -26.82 -38.88 -43.28
N LEU A 850 -27.46 -39.97 -43.71
CA LEU A 850 -26.95 -40.87 -44.75
C LEU A 850 -27.94 -40.86 -45.93
N SER A 851 -28.10 -39.71 -46.58
CA SER A 851 -28.37 -39.61 -48.02
C SER A 851 -28.76 -38.18 -48.37
N SER A 852 -28.13 -37.68 -49.44
CA SER A 852 -28.55 -36.54 -50.28
C SER A 852 -28.69 -35.18 -49.60
N GLU A 853 -27.63 -34.38 -49.72
CA GLU A 853 -27.71 -33.07 -50.38
C GLU A 853 -26.29 -32.64 -50.79
N HIS A 854 -25.91 -33.11 -51.97
CA HIS A 854 -24.82 -32.56 -52.77
C HIS A 854 -25.35 -31.31 -53.50
N GLU A 855 -24.42 -30.38 -53.76
CA GLU A 855 -24.49 -29.25 -54.70
C GLU A 855 -25.00 -27.90 -54.16
N ALA A 856 -24.08 -27.13 -53.54
CA ALA A 856 -23.63 -25.81 -54.05
C ALA A 856 -22.85 -25.01 -52.96
N PHE A 857 -21.56 -25.31 -52.74
CA PHE A 857 -20.62 -24.40 -52.04
C PHE A 857 -19.16 -24.88 -52.26
N THR A 858 -18.60 -24.69 -53.45
CA THR A 858 -17.38 -25.42 -53.90
C THR A 858 -16.08 -24.65 -54.12
N ASP A 859 -15.97 -23.34 -53.83
CA ASP A 859 -14.69 -22.63 -54.09
C ASP A 859 -13.88 -22.21 -52.84
N GLU A 860 -14.50 -21.83 -51.72
CA GLU A 860 -13.74 -21.39 -50.52
C GLU A 860 -13.18 -22.55 -49.66
N THR A 861 -13.79 -23.74 -49.74
CA THR A 861 -13.36 -24.93 -48.98
C THR A 861 -12.16 -25.64 -49.60
N LYS A 862 -11.96 -25.55 -50.93
CA LYS A 862 -10.81 -26.17 -51.61
C LYS A 862 -9.49 -25.46 -51.31
N VAL A 863 -9.49 -24.14 -51.15
CA VAL A 863 -8.27 -23.35 -50.85
C VAL A 863 -7.74 -23.65 -49.43
N ASN A 864 -8.65 -23.82 -48.45
CA ASN A 864 -8.27 -24.13 -47.07
C ASN A 864 -7.77 -25.58 -46.88
N ILE A 865 -8.27 -26.54 -47.67
CA ILE A 865 -7.84 -27.95 -47.57
C ILE A 865 -6.43 -28.15 -48.17
N ALA A 866 -6.12 -27.49 -49.30
CA ALA A 866 -4.81 -27.57 -49.93
C ALA A 866 -3.68 -26.95 -49.07
N GLN A 867 -3.92 -25.80 -48.44
CA GLN A 867 -2.92 -25.12 -47.62
C GLN A 867 -2.57 -25.88 -46.32
N PHE A 868 -3.53 -26.60 -45.74
CA PHE A 868 -3.29 -27.45 -44.57
C PHE A 868 -2.65 -28.81 -44.92
N SER A 869 -2.81 -29.33 -46.14
CA SER A 869 -2.02 -30.49 -46.57
C SER A 869 -0.54 -30.14 -46.71
N ASP A 870 -0.22 -28.95 -47.22
CA ASP A 870 1.16 -28.51 -47.43
C ASP A 870 1.91 -28.32 -46.10
N ILE A 871 1.25 -27.78 -45.07
CA ILE A 871 1.87 -27.65 -43.75
C ILE A 871 2.13 -29.01 -43.10
N SER A 872 1.23 -29.99 -43.28
CA SER A 872 1.41 -31.34 -42.75
C SER A 872 2.63 -32.07 -43.35
N ILE A 873 2.87 -31.86 -44.65
CA ILE A 873 4.06 -32.39 -45.35
C ILE A 873 5.33 -31.75 -44.79
N LEU A 874 5.36 -30.42 -44.63
CA LEU A 874 6.53 -29.72 -44.05
C LEU A 874 6.80 -30.15 -42.61
N LEU A 875 5.77 -30.29 -41.77
CA LEU A 875 5.91 -30.75 -40.39
C LEU A 875 6.44 -32.20 -40.33
N SER A 876 6.05 -33.05 -41.29
CA SER A 876 6.58 -34.41 -41.40
C SER A 876 8.07 -34.42 -41.79
N GLN A 877 8.49 -33.52 -42.68
CA GLN A 877 9.91 -33.34 -43.03
C GLN A 877 10.72 -32.79 -41.86
N LEU A 878 10.20 -31.79 -41.13
CA LEU A 878 10.79 -31.24 -39.91
C LEU A 878 11.07 -32.33 -38.88
N VAL A 879 10.07 -33.16 -38.56
CA VAL A 879 10.22 -34.26 -37.59
C VAL A 879 11.25 -35.29 -38.07
N THR A 880 11.33 -35.55 -39.37
CA THR A 880 12.30 -36.50 -39.93
C THR A 880 13.74 -35.97 -39.81
N ILE A 881 13.97 -34.70 -40.12
CA ILE A 881 15.30 -34.07 -39.98
C ILE A 881 15.68 -33.93 -38.51
N ALA A 882 14.74 -33.58 -37.63
CA ALA A 882 14.97 -33.48 -36.19
C ALA A 882 15.38 -34.84 -35.58
N LEU A 883 14.90 -35.95 -36.13
CA LEU A 883 15.27 -37.31 -35.71
C LEU A 883 16.64 -37.77 -36.23
N GLN A 884 17.15 -37.18 -37.32
CA GLN A 884 18.45 -37.52 -37.91
C GLN A 884 19.63 -36.78 -37.24
N GLN A 885 19.35 -35.78 -36.41
CA GLN A 885 20.40 -35.03 -35.70
C GLN A 885 21.03 -35.86 -34.57
N THR A 886 22.34 -35.70 -34.38
CA THR A 886 23.08 -36.31 -33.26
C THR A 886 22.65 -35.74 -31.90
N ARG A 887 22.20 -34.49 -31.87
CA ARG A 887 21.58 -33.82 -30.72
C ARG A 887 20.07 -33.66 -30.98
N LEU A 888 19.24 -34.09 -30.02
CA LEU A 888 17.78 -33.98 -30.13
C LEU A 888 17.32 -32.52 -30.27
N PHE A 889 16.61 -32.25 -31.36
CA PHE A 889 16.14 -30.91 -31.75
C PHE A 889 14.66 -30.70 -31.39
N PRO A 890 14.28 -29.66 -30.63
CA PRO A 890 12.89 -29.45 -30.22
C PRO A 890 12.06 -28.83 -31.37
N ALA A 891 11.39 -29.69 -32.14
CA ALA A 891 10.59 -29.32 -33.31
C ALA A 891 9.43 -28.35 -32.98
N SER A 892 8.76 -28.53 -31.83
CA SER A 892 7.66 -27.64 -31.40
C SER A 892 8.15 -26.23 -31.09
N ALA A 893 9.27 -26.09 -30.38
CA ALA A 893 9.86 -24.79 -30.06
C ALA A 893 10.34 -24.03 -31.31
N TRP A 894 10.90 -24.75 -32.29
CA TRP A 894 11.27 -24.17 -33.57
C TRP A 894 10.05 -23.65 -34.34
N LEU A 895 8.96 -24.44 -34.39
CA LEU A 895 7.73 -24.05 -35.07
C LEU A 895 7.04 -22.86 -34.39
N GLU A 896 6.99 -22.83 -33.06
CA GLU A 896 6.41 -21.73 -32.28
C GLU A 896 7.19 -20.42 -32.49
N LEU A 897 8.53 -20.49 -32.53
CA LEU A 897 9.36 -19.33 -32.81
C LEU A 897 9.11 -18.77 -34.21
N ARG A 898 8.96 -19.64 -35.22
CA ARG A 898 8.65 -19.24 -36.60
C ARG A 898 7.27 -18.58 -36.70
N TRP A 899 6.24 -19.20 -36.12
CA TRP A 899 4.90 -18.62 -36.05
C TRP A 899 4.90 -17.22 -35.45
N LEU A 900 5.53 -17.03 -34.30
CA LEU A 900 5.62 -15.72 -33.65
C LEU A 900 6.42 -14.71 -34.47
N THR A 901 7.45 -15.15 -35.20
CA THR A 901 8.24 -14.30 -36.10
C THR A 901 7.42 -13.83 -37.30
N VAL A 902 6.60 -14.70 -37.90
CA VAL A 902 5.69 -14.32 -38.99
C VAL A 902 4.58 -13.40 -38.49
N CYS A 903 4.00 -13.67 -37.32
CA CYS A 903 3.03 -12.75 -36.69
C CYS A 903 3.64 -11.37 -36.40
N LEU A 904 4.88 -11.33 -35.94
CA LEU A 904 5.62 -10.08 -35.72
C LEU A 904 5.91 -9.33 -37.01
N ALA A 905 6.28 -10.03 -38.08
CA ALA A 905 6.48 -9.42 -39.39
C ALA A 905 5.18 -8.81 -39.94
N LYS A 906 4.03 -9.45 -39.67
CA LYS A 906 2.71 -8.97 -40.11
C LYS A 906 2.18 -7.79 -39.29
N TRP A 907 2.30 -7.84 -37.96
CA TRP A 907 1.65 -6.87 -37.05
C TRP A 907 2.60 -5.91 -36.33
N GLY A 908 3.92 -6.04 -36.56
CA GLY A 908 4.96 -5.07 -36.19
C GLY A 908 5.38 -5.05 -34.71
N SER A 909 4.54 -5.48 -33.76
CA SER A 909 4.91 -5.50 -32.33
C SER A 909 4.26 -6.64 -31.56
N LEU A 910 4.94 -7.14 -30.51
CA LEU A 910 4.41 -8.20 -29.63
C LEU A 910 3.09 -7.81 -28.95
N TYR A 911 2.86 -6.52 -28.70
CA TYR A 911 1.58 -6.01 -28.19
C TYR A 911 0.44 -6.23 -29.19
N GLN A 912 0.66 -5.89 -30.46
CA GLN A 912 -0.33 -6.11 -31.52
C GLN A 912 -0.57 -7.60 -31.76
N VAL A 913 0.47 -8.43 -31.70
CA VAL A 913 0.34 -9.90 -31.78
C VAL A 913 -0.53 -10.43 -30.62
N ALA A 914 -0.28 -9.98 -29.39
CA ALA A 914 -1.04 -10.39 -28.20
C ALA A 914 -2.53 -10.03 -28.31
N LEU A 915 -2.84 -8.85 -28.86
CA LEU A 915 -4.21 -8.39 -29.09
C LEU A 915 -4.93 -9.20 -30.18
N GLN A 916 -4.23 -9.54 -31.27
CA GLN A 916 -4.81 -10.32 -32.38
C GLN A 916 -4.99 -11.81 -32.07
N LEU A 917 -4.20 -12.35 -31.14
CA LEU A 917 -4.28 -13.74 -30.69
C LEU A 917 -5.09 -13.92 -29.40
N ASP A 918 -5.68 -12.85 -28.86
CA ASP A 918 -6.42 -12.83 -27.58
C ASP A 918 -5.60 -13.43 -26.41
N GLN A 919 -4.34 -13.01 -26.29
CA GLN A 919 -3.41 -13.47 -25.25
C GLN A 919 -2.83 -12.31 -24.45
N SER A 920 -2.43 -12.58 -23.21
CA SER A 920 -1.73 -11.60 -22.38
C SER A 920 -0.33 -11.29 -22.94
N GLU A 921 -0.02 -10.00 -23.13
CA GLU A 921 1.29 -9.53 -23.62
C GLU A 921 2.46 -10.01 -22.76
N SER A 922 2.31 -10.01 -21.43
CA SER A 922 3.37 -10.47 -20.51
C SER A 922 3.69 -11.95 -20.70
N THR A 923 2.66 -12.75 -20.98
CA THR A 923 2.80 -14.18 -21.25
C THR A 923 3.49 -14.41 -22.59
N LEU A 924 3.09 -13.68 -23.64
CA LEU A 924 3.66 -13.80 -24.99
C LEU A 924 5.12 -13.32 -25.03
N ARG A 925 5.46 -12.21 -24.34
CA ARG A 925 6.86 -11.74 -24.18
C ARG A 925 7.73 -12.76 -23.47
N ARG A 926 7.25 -13.37 -22.39
CA ARG A 926 7.98 -14.41 -21.66
C ARG A 926 8.24 -15.65 -22.52
N ARG A 927 7.24 -16.11 -23.30
CA ARG A 927 7.40 -17.23 -24.23
C ARG A 927 8.39 -16.90 -25.35
N PHE A 928 8.24 -15.74 -26.00
CA PHE A 928 9.13 -15.31 -27.08
C PHE A 928 10.58 -15.14 -26.61
N ALA A 929 10.81 -14.57 -25.41
CA ALA A 929 12.15 -14.46 -24.83
C ALA A 929 12.77 -15.85 -24.53
N LYS A 930 11.96 -16.79 -24.02
CA LYS A 930 12.41 -18.17 -23.77
C LYS A 930 12.81 -18.88 -25.06
N LEU A 931 12.03 -18.71 -26.14
CA LEU A 931 12.30 -19.34 -27.44
C LEU A 931 13.55 -18.77 -28.14
N ASN A 932 13.75 -17.45 -28.08
CA ASN A 932 14.97 -16.82 -28.65
C ASN A 932 16.27 -17.21 -27.91
N GLY A 933 16.16 -17.66 -26.65
CA GLY A 933 17.30 -18.17 -25.89
C GLY A 933 17.68 -19.62 -26.20
N LEU A 934 16.92 -20.33 -27.04
CA LEU A 934 17.21 -21.72 -27.43
C LEU A 934 18.08 -21.75 -28.71
N ASP A 935 19.03 -22.66 -28.75
CA ASP A 935 19.84 -22.92 -29.95
C ASP A 935 19.04 -23.75 -30.96
N LEU A 936 18.31 -23.06 -31.84
CA LEU A 936 17.36 -23.63 -32.80
C LEU A 936 17.84 -23.52 -34.26
N LYS A 937 19.12 -23.23 -34.48
CA LYS A 937 19.70 -23.05 -35.83
C LYS A 937 20.29 -24.36 -36.36
N LEU A 938 19.75 -24.85 -37.47
CA LEU A 938 20.28 -26.01 -38.21
C LEU A 938 20.32 -25.65 -39.69
N SER A 939 21.51 -25.71 -40.31
CA SER A 939 21.69 -25.37 -41.73
C SER A 939 20.84 -26.23 -42.68
N GLN A 940 20.52 -27.47 -42.28
CA GLN A 940 19.63 -28.37 -43.02
C GLN A 940 18.15 -27.95 -42.99
N LEU A 941 17.75 -27.04 -42.09
CA LEU A 941 16.37 -26.53 -41.96
C LEU A 941 16.18 -25.16 -42.63
N ASP A 942 17.21 -24.55 -43.21
CA ASP A 942 17.10 -23.19 -43.77
C ASP A 942 16.15 -23.13 -44.98
N GLU A 943 16.18 -24.13 -45.87
CA GLU A 943 15.24 -24.20 -47.00
C GLU A 943 13.80 -24.49 -46.54
N LEU A 944 13.65 -25.32 -45.49
CA LEU A 944 12.34 -25.63 -44.89
C LEU A 944 11.76 -24.45 -44.11
N ALA A 945 12.61 -23.65 -43.47
CA ALA A 945 12.21 -22.44 -42.78
C ALA A 945 11.53 -21.45 -43.72
N ILE A 946 12.12 -21.21 -44.89
CA ILE A 946 11.57 -20.29 -45.90
C ILE A 946 10.20 -20.79 -46.39
N LYS A 947 10.08 -22.08 -46.69
CA LYS A 947 8.80 -22.68 -47.11
C LYS A 947 7.75 -22.61 -45.99
N CYS A 948 8.15 -22.83 -44.74
CA CYS A 948 7.26 -22.74 -43.58
C CYS A 948 6.76 -21.30 -43.35
N ASP A 949 7.65 -20.31 -43.42
CA ASP A 949 7.30 -18.90 -43.22
C ASP A 949 6.32 -18.40 -44.30
N ILE A 950 6.47 -18.85 -45.56
CA ILE A 950 5.54 -18.54 -46.66
C ILE A 950 4.14 -19.12 -46.39
N ILE A 951 4.05 -20.41 -46.02
CA ILE A 951 2.76 -21.08 -45.77
C ILE A 951 2.08 -20.50 -44.53
N LEU A 952 2.82 -20.25 -43.44
CA LEU A 952 2.27 -19.60 -42.24
C LEU A 952 1.77 -18.18 -42.56
N GLY A 953 2.49 -17.44 -43.40
CA GLY A 953 2.08 -16.12 -43.87
C GLY A 953 0.77 -16.16 -44.68
N GLN A 954 0.62 -17.15 -45.56
CA GLN A 954 -0.62 -17.37 -46.33
C GLN A 954 -1.79 -17.76 -45.42
N LEU A 955 -1.59 -18.69 -44.47
CA LEU A 955 -2.62 -19.12 -43.52
C LEU A 955 -3.13 -17.97 -42.64
N LEU A 956 -2.25 -17.04 -42.28
CA LEU A 956 -2.60 -15.84 -41.50
C LEU A 956 -3.50 -14.85 -42.26
N THR A 957 -3.67 -14.98 -43.59
CA THR A 957 -4.54 -14.08 -44.37
C THR A 957 -6.03 -14.47 -44.37
N GLY A 958 -6.38 -15.66 -43.86
CA GLY A 958 -7.78 -16.10 -43.73
C GLY A 958 -8.51 -15.49 -42.52
N ASN A 959 -9.83 -15.36 -42.60
CA ASN A 959 -10.71 -14.65 -41.64
C ASN A 959 -10.84 -15.28 -40.22
N THR A 960 -9.99 -16.24 -39.80
CA THR A 960 -10.10 -16.91 -38.48
C THR A 960 -8.75 -17.06 -37.77
N ASN A 961 -8.21 -15.97 -37.20
CA ASN A 961 -6.88 -15.98 -36.59
C ASN A 961 -6.76 -16.70 -35.23
N THR A 962 -7.84 -16.82 -34.47
CA THR A 962 -7.79 -17.27 -33.06
C THR A 962 -7.61 -18.79 -32.87
N LEU A 963 -7.95 -19.61 -33.87
CA LEU A 963 -7.87 -21.09 -33.79
C LEU A 963 -6.84 -21.69 -34.77
N LEU A 964 -6.06 -20.88 -35.47
CA LEU A 964 -5.07 -21.36 -36.44
C LEU A 964 -3.89 -22.06 -35.77
N TRP A 965 -3.32 -21.46 -34.73
CA TRP A 965 -2.16 -22.01 -34.03
C TRP A 965 -2.46 -23.38 -33.39
N SER A 966 -3.62 -23.53 -32.74
CA SER A 966 -4.00 -24.80 -32.09
C SER A 966 -4.13 -25.94 -33.10
N LYS A 967 -4.63 -25.68 -34.31
CA LYS A 967 -4.70 -26.68 -35.39
C LYS A 967 -3.31 -27.09 -35.89
N ILE A 968 -2.40 -26.13 -36.06
CA ILE A 968 -1.02 -26.39 -36.50
C ILE A 968 -0.27 -27.20 -35.44
N GLU A 969 -0.41 -26.81 -34.17
CA GLU A 969 0.19 -27.50 -33.02
C GLU A 969 -0.33 -28.94 -32.88
N MET A 970 -1.66 -29.14 -33.00
CA MET A 970 -2.25 -30.48 -33.01
C MET A 970 -1.75 -31.35 -34.17
N THR A 971 -1.56 -30.76 -35.36
CA THR A 971 -1.03 -31.50 -36.52
C THR A 971 0.39 -31.99 -36.26
N LEU A 972 1.26 -31.16 -35.66
CA LEU A 972 2.60 -31.58 -35.24
C LEU A 972 2.53 -32.69 -34.19
N HIS A 973 1.64 -32.58 -33.20
CA HIS A 973 1.45 -33.60 -32.17
C HIS A 973 1.08 -34.96 -32.77
N GLN A 974 0.12 -34.99 -33.70
CA GLN A 974 -0.28 -36.21 -34.41
C GLN A 974 0.88 -36.85 -35.18
N ILE A 975 1.69 -36.04 -35.87
CA ILE A 975 2.85 -36.53 -36.63
C ILE A 975 3.90 -37.15 -35.71
N VAL A 976 4.24 -36.48 -34.60
CA VAL A 976 5.27 -36.97 -33.65
C VAL A 976 4.78 -38.23 -32.92
N ILE A 977 3.49 -38.32 -32.61
CA ILE A 977 2.91 -39.47 -31.92
C ILE A 977 2.88 -40.71 -32.81
N LYS A 978 2.61 -40.56 -34.11
CA LYS A 978 2.64 -41.67 -35.09
C LYS A 978 4.03 -42.26 -35.33
N LYS A 979 5.12 -41.61 -34.92
CA LYS A 979 6.48 -42.15 -35.06
C LYS A 979 6.76 -43.23 -34.00
N GLU A 980 7.38 -44.34 -34.42
CA GLU A 980 7.81 -45.44 -33.55
C GLU A 980 9.12 -45.10 -32.81
N ILE A 981 9.04 -44.16 -31.87
CA ILE A 981 10.16 -43.69 -31.05
C ILE A 981 9.78 -43.67 -29.56
N SER A 982 10.78 -43.75 -28.67
CA SER A 982 10.54 -43.75 -27.21
C SER A 982 9.74 -42.52 -26.73
N GLN A 983 8.94 -42.67 -25.68
CA GLN A 983 8.18 -41.56 -25.08
C GLN A 983 9.07 -40.41 -24.61
N GLN A 984 10.30 -40.68 -24.16
CA GLN A 984 11.29 -39.65 -23.84
C GLN A 984 11.65 -38.79 -25.06
N LYS A 985 11.93 -39.43 -26.21
CA LYS A 985 12.20 -38.71 -27.47
C LYS A 985 10.98 -37.92 -27.96
N LYS A 986 9.75 -38.45 -27.81
CA LYS A 986 8.52 -37.72 -28.15
C LYS A 986 8.32 -36.46 -27.31
N ALA A 987 8.54 -36.56 -25.99
CA ALA A 987 8.42 -35.42 -25.07
C ALA A 987 9.44 -34.32 -25.40
N GLN A 988 10.67 -34.71 -25.75
CA GLN A 988 11.73 -33.78 -26.13
C GLN A 988 11.48 -33.12 -27.49
N LEU A 989 10.98 -33.84 -28.51
CA LEU A 989 10.61 -33.25 -29.81
C LEU A 989 9.49 -32.21 -29.67
N LEU A 990 8.53 -32.47 -28.79
CA LEU A 990 7.42 -31.55 -28.51
C LEU A 990 7.79 -30.45 -27.50
N ASN A 991 8.99 -30.48 -26.94
CA ASN A 991 9.43 -29.55 -25.88
C ASN A 991 8.49 -29.51 -24.66
N VAL A 992 7.92 -30.68 -24.30
CA VAL A 992 6.98 -30.83 -23.19
C VAL A 992 7.52 -31.82 -22.15
N THR A 993 7.03 -31.72 -20.91
CA THR A 993 7.35 -32.71 -19.88
C THR A 993 6.67 -34.05 -20.18
N GLN A 994 7.19 -35.16 -19.64
CA GLN A 994 6.54 -36.47 -19.82
C GLN A 994 5.08 -36.53 -19.33
N PRO A 995 4.71 -35.92 -18.18
CA PRO A 995 3.30 -35.82 -17.78
C PRO A 995 2.44 -35.09 -18.81
N THR A 996 2.95 -34.00 -19.38
CA THR A 996 2.26 -33.25 -20.44
C THR A 996 2.10 -34.08 -21.71
N LEU A 997 3.13 -34.85 -22.11
CA LEU A 997 3.04 -35.78 -23.23
C LEU A 997 1.95 -36.83 -23.00
N ARG A 998 1.80 -37.35 -21.78
CA ARG A 998 0.73 -38.31 -21.44
C ARG A 998 -0.67 -37.69 -21.59
N LYS A 999 -0.84 -36.43 -21.19
CA LYS A 999 -2.09 -35.68 -21.40
C LYS A 999 -2.40 -35.47 -22.90
N ILE A 1000 -1.39 -35.12 -23.69
CA ILE A 1000 -1.53 -34.97 -25.16
C ILE A 1000 -1.91 -36.31 -25.81
N LEU A 1001 -1.28 -37.42 -25.39
CA LEU A 1001 -1.63 -38.77 -25.85
C LEU A 1001 -3.07 -39.15 -25.49
N GLN A 1002 -3.52 -38.82 -24.28
CA GLN A 1002 -4.92 -39.05 -23.87
C GLN A 1002 -5.90 -38.21 -24.70
N GLN A 1003 -5.61 -36.93 -24.94
CA GLN A 1003 -6.47 -36.06 -25.76
C GLN A 1003 -6.58 -36.54 -27.21
N LEU A 1004 -5.49 -37.04 -27.80
CA LEU A 1004 -5.47 -37.55 -29.17
C LEU A 1004 -6.02 -38.97 -29.33
N LEU A 1005 -6.20 -39.71 -28.24
CA LEU A 1005 -6.94 -40.99 -28.23
C LEU A 1005 -8.46 -40.76 -28.13
N ILE A 1006 -8.87 -39.57 -27.70
CA ILE A 1006 -10.28 -39.16 -27.53
C ILE A 1006 -10.81 -38.47 -28.81
N SER A 1007 -9.92 -37.85 -29.62
CA SER A 1007 -10.21 -37.23 -30.92
C SER A 1007 -9.98 -38.19 -32.09
#